data_AF-A0A8C1CRW4-F1
#
_entry.id   AF-A0A8C1CRW4-F1
#
_cell.length_a   1.000
_cell.length_b   1.000
_cell.length_c   1.000
_cell.angle_alpha   90.00
_cell.angle_beta   90.00
_cell.angle_gamma   90.00
#
_symmetry.space_group_name_H-M   'P 1'
#
loop_
_entity.id
_entity.type
_entity.pdbx_description
1 polymer ?
#
loop_
_entity_poly.entity_id
_entity_poly.type
_entity_poly.pdbx_seq_one_letter_code
_entity_poly.pdbx_strand_id
1 'polypeptide(L)'
;MMSLSIVKSFKKLSVSVSERHASIQTTLEGLEGLVDLNGAGRKSCPLCPEEKFKACYSHKLRRHLQNLHWKVYVEFEGQRMCICHLPCRQLKSSLGSDQTQGRLVAHYHCVVCSVTIARKTDMISHLKRHINKGETEASYSGSGQAYEIMKELGTNVQLLPNHTTPQKTDTYFSRKMKTNRQLVFCSLAVLAEERNPLECLDAFGATGIMGLQWAKHLRNSVKVTINDINEACVKMIKENCHLNHIRVEGNRTGRQLDGAGDADSPIALVEVVKMDANVIMHLRPFDYIHLDPFGTSVNYLDAAFRNVRNLGIVSVTSTDTGSLYSKSLNVTLRHYGCQIVRTEYYRELAARMVLASVARAAARCNKGIEVLLAVALEHFVLVVVRVLRGPTQADESAKKLRQLLHCQWCEERVFLKPGSMVEENLYRQLPCQCHGSMPGKTAIELGPLWAGPLFNTGFLRRMLVAAVQHNMEDIQPLVKTLICEADCTTLKPFPVLGYSALSNQVECGVVIKTLQKVEEKILYILYFFVLAKRKTTGEDSGNVLKKIKADTSLEHPAFYYSIHRHSIRGMNMPKLNKFLQYLTEAGFRVSRTHFDPTGVRTDATLAQFKEVLTKYSVPTYSSTPQSSAVSSERRQTL
;
A
#
# COMPACT_ATOMS: atom_id res chain seq x y z
N MET A 1 -40.86 15.87 0.74
CA MET A 1 -40.63 14.97 1.89
C MET A 1 -39.38 14.17 1.55
N MET A 2 -38.26 14.19 2.27
CA MET A 2 -38.01 14.43 3.69
C MET A 2 -37.04 15.59 3.93
N SER A 3 -37.48 16.48 4.81
CA SER A 3 -36.72 17.49 5.52
C SER A 3 -35.93 16.83 6.65
N LEU A 4 -34.62 17.04 6.69
CA LEU A 4 -33.77 16.69 7.84
C LEU A 4 -33.30 18.00 8.48
N SER A 5 -34.08 18.42 9.47
CA SER A 5 -33.84 19.56 10.34
C SER A 5 -32.82 19.15 11.40
N ILE A 6 -31.63 19.72 11.39
CA ILE A 6 -30.72 19.70 12.55
C ILE A 6 -30.71 21.12 13.11
N VAL A 7 -31.51 21.33 14.15
CA VAL A 7 -31.47 22.53 14.98
C VAL A 7 -30.37 22.29 16.02
N LYS A 8 -29.22 22.96 15.87
CA LYS A 8 -28.32 23.26 16.99
C LYS A 8 -28.11 24.77 17.02
N SER A 9 -28.45 25.35 18.16
CA SER A 9 -28.32 26.79 18.46
C SER A 9 -26.86 27.23 18.33
N PHE A 10 -26.60 28.21 17.48
CA PHE A 10 -25.31 28.88 17.34
C PHE A 10 -25.51 30.40 17.28
N LYS A 11 -24.62 31.13 17.96
CA LYS A 11 -24.60 32.60 18.09
C LYS A 11 -24.63 33.28 16.71
N LYS A 12 -25.57 34.22 16.53
CA LYS A 12 -25.65 35.16 15.38
C LYS A 12 -24.32 35.90 15.20
N LEU A 13 -23.63 35.67 14.09
CA LEU A 13 -22.68 36.65 13.54
C LEU A 13 -23.46 37.61 12.63
N SER A 14 -23.66 38.84 13.10
CA SER A 14 -24.25 39.92 12.31
C SER A 14 -23.19 40.54 11.40
N VAL A 15 -23.19 40.18 10.12
CA VAL A 15 -22.42 40.90 9.09
C VAL A 15 -23.34 41.91 8.41
N SER A 16 -22.94 43.19 8.41
CA SER A 16 -23.63 44.35 7.86
C SER A 16 -23.94 44.23 6.35
N VAL A 17 -25.03 44.88 5.92
CA VAL A 17 -25.74 44.66 4.65
C VAL A 17 -25.07 45.34 3.42
N SER A 18 -23.98 46.10 3.57
CA SER A 18 -23.57 47.07 2.55
C SER A 18 -22.61 46.62 1.44
N GLU A 19 -22.20 45.34 1.34
CA GLU A 19 -21.23 44.90 0.29
C GLU A 19 -21.60 43.57 -0.41
N ARG A 20 -22.89 43.25 -0.56
CA ARG A 20 -23.31 41.99 -1.22
C ARG A 20 -23.68 42.19 -2.69
N HIS A 21 -23.17 41.30 -3.54
CA HIS A 21 -23.52 41.28 -4.96
C HIS A 21 -25.03 41.05 -5.15
N ALA A 22 -25.64 41.71 -6.15
CA ALA A 22 -27.09 41.70 -6.38
C ALA A 22 -27.70 40.30 -6.59
N SER A 23 -26.88 39.30 -6.97
CA SER A 23 -27.29 37.90 -7.09
C SER A 23 -27.55 37.19 -5.75
N ILE A 24 -27.24 37.81 -4.61
CA ILE A 24 -27.41 37.23 -3.28
C ILE A 24 -28.69 37.82 -2.67
N GLN A 25 -29.71 36.97 -2.50
CA GLN A 25 -31.06 37.40 -2.10
C GLN A 25 -31.65 36.45 -1.06
N THR A 26 -32.53 36.95 -0.18
CA THR A 26 -33.24 36.14 0.82
C THR A 26 -34.62 35.72 0.33
N THR A 27 -35.29 36.54 -0.48
CA THR A 27 -36.63 36.28 -1.05
C THR A 27 -36.66 36.52 -2.56
N LEU A 28 -37.64 35.91 -3.24
CA LEU A 28 -37.87 36.11 -4.68
C LEU A 28 -38.24 37.58 -4.97
N GLU A 29 -39.03 38.19 -4.09
CA GLU A 29 -39.38 39.61 -4.14
C GLU A 29 -38.14 40.50 -4.08
N GLY A 30 -37.09 40.12 -3.34
CA GLY A 30 -35.82 40.84 -3.31
C GLY A 30 -35.10 40.83 -4.66
N LEU A 31 -35.16 39.71 -5.40
CA LEU A 31 -34.60 39.60 -6.75
C LEU A 31 -35.45 40.35 -7.79
N GLU A 32 -36.79 40.28 -7.65
CA GLU A 32 -37.73 41.02 -8.49
C GLU A 32 -37.66 42.54 -8.26
N GLY A 33 -37.37 42.97 -7.02
CA GLY A 33 -37.23 44.37 -6.63
C GLY A 33 -35.96 45.05 -7.14
N LEU A 34 -35.00 44.31 -7.72
CA LEU A 34 -33.82 44.89 -8.38
C LEU A 34 -34.18 45.66 -9.67
N VAL A 35 -35.38 45.45 -10.21
CA VAL A 35 -35.87 46.12 -11.41
C VAL A 35 -37.32 46.52 -11.18
N ASP A 36 -37.69 47.74 -11.57
CA ASP A 36 -39.08 48.16 -11.52
C ASP A 36 -39.93 47.37 -12.56
N LEU A 37 -40.63 46.35 -12.06
CA LEU A 37 -41.52 45.48 -12.85
C LEU A 37 -42.91 46.09 -13.09
N ASN A 38 -43.26 47.19 -12.42
CA ASN A 38 -44.57 47.83 -12.50
C ASN A 38 -44.60 49.01 -13.48
N GLY A 39 -43.44 49.59 -13.82
CA GLY A 39 -43.33 50.64 -14.83
C GLY A 39 -43.48 50.15 -16.28
N ALA A 40 -43.95 51.04 -17.16
CA ALA A 40 -44.09 50.78 -18.59
C ALA A 40 -42.72 50.61 -19.30
N GLY A 41 -42.68 49.83 -20.38
CA GLY A 41 -41.49 49.66 -21.23
C GLY A 41 -40.83 48.26 -21.18
N ARG A 42 -39.77 48.08 -21.98
CA ARG A 42 -38.96 46.85 -22.00
C ARG A 42 -37.89 46.91 -20.91
N LYS A 43 -37.72 45.81 -20.16
CA LYS A 43 -36.82 45.73 -19.01
C LYS A 43 -35.75 44.67 -19.24
N SER A 44 -34.50 44.97 -18.91
CA SER A 44 -33.36 44.05 -18.96
C SER A 44 -33.26 43.22 -17.67
N CYS A 45 -32.50 42.12 -17.72
CA CYS A 45 -32.26 41.30 -16.54
C CYS A 45 -31.05 41.85 -15.77
N PRO A 46 -31.14 42.06 -14.45
CA PRO A 46 -30.06 42.62 -13.64
C PRO A 46 -28.88 41.65 -13.43
N LEU A 47 -29.00 40.39 -13.85
CA LEU A 47 -27.99 39.35 -13.65
C LEU A 47 -27.51 38.70 -14.97
N CYS A 48 -27.94 39.21 -16.12
CA CYS A 48 -27.55 38.72 -17.44
C CYS A 48 -27.09 39.86 -18.35
N PRO A 49 -26.10 39.63 -19.23
CA PRO A 49 -25.82 40.54 -20.33
C PRO A 49 -26.95 40.48 -21.37
N GLU A 50 -27.06 41.51 -22.21
CA GLU A 50 -28.11 41.59 -23.24
C GLU A 50 -28.10 40.41 -24.22
N GLU A 51 -26.92 39.85 -24.50
CA GLU A 51 -26.74 38.66 -25.34
C GLU A 51 -27.49 37.44 -24.80
N LYS A 52 -27.64 37.34 -23.48
CA LYS A 52 -28.30 36.21 -22.81
C LYS A 52 -29.76 36.49 -22.48
N PHE A 53 -30.11 37.74 -22.21
CA PHE A 53 -31.49 38.16 -22.00
C PHE A 53 -31.72 39.53 -22.63
N LYS A 54 -32.37 39.55 -23.79
CA LYS A 54 -32.79 40.78 -24.46
C LYS A 54 -33.95 41.42 -23.70
N ALA A 55 -33.90 42.74 -23.51
CA ALA A 55 -34.92 43.48 -22.77
C ALA A 55 -36.33 43.20 -23.30
N CYS A 56 -37.25 42.82 -22.41
CA CYS A 56 -38.59 42.33 -22.75
C CYS A 56 -39.65 42.85 -21.78
N TYR A 57 -40.93 42.51 -22.01
CA TYR A 57 -42.02 42.88 -21.10
C TYR A 57 -41.85 42.27 -19.71
N SER A 58 -42.36 42.97 -18.69
CA SER A 58 -42.19 42.64 -17.26
C SER A 58 -42.58 41.21 -16.89
N HIS A 59 -43.67 40.68 -17.45
CA HIS A 59 -44.09 39.29 -17.19
C HIS A 59 -43.08 38.23 -17.67
N LYS A 60 -42.37 38.48 -18.79
CA LYS A 60 -41.32 37.58 -19.28
C LYS A 60 -40.06 37.67 -18.43
N LEU A 61 -39.69 38.89 -18.01
CA LEU A 61 -38.58 39.10 -17.09
C LEU A 61 -38.82 38.41 -15.74
N ARG A 62 -40.03 38.54 -15.18
CA ARG A 62 -40.42 37.84 -13.93
C ARG A 62 -40.24 36.33 -14.05
N ARG A 63 -40.75 35.73 -15.14
CA ARG A 63 -40.58 34.28 -15.39
C ARG A 63 -39.11 33.88 -15.58
N HIS A 64 -38.29 34.75 -16.17
CA HIS A 64 -36.85 34.52 -16.34
C HIS A 64 -36.09 34.56 -15.01
N LEU A 65 -36.32 35.59 -14.19
CA LEU A 65 -35.75 35.72 -12.85
C LEU A 65 -36.11 34.51 -11.98
N GLN A 66 -37.38 34.09 -12.01
CA GLN A 66 -37.85 32.96 -11.21
C GLN A 66 -37.22 31.62 -11.65
N ASN A 67 -37.15 31.36 -12.96
CA ASN A 67 -36.75 30.03 -13.45
C ASN A 67 -35.25 29.87 -13.66
N LEU A 68 -34.54 30.92 -14.09
CA LEU A 68 -33.11 30.84 -14.36
C LEU A 68 -32.28 31.19 -13.12
N HIS A 69 -32.64 32.24 -12.41
CA HIS A 69 -31.83 32.75 -11.30
C HIS A 69 -32.29 32.20 -9.95
N TRP A 70 -33.57 32.36 -9.62
CA TRP A 70 -34.12 32.00 -8.32
C TRP A 70 -34.22 30.50 -8.07
N LYS A 71 -34.50 29.69 -9.09
CA LYS A 71 -34.48 28.22 -8.98
C LYS A 71 -33.07 27.63 -9.02
N VAL A 72 -32.09 28.35 -9.55
CA VAL A 72 -30.69 27.88 -9.70
C VAL A 72 -29.81 28.64 -8.72
N TYR A 73 -29.84 28.21 -7.46
CA TYR A 73 -29.12 28.84 -6.35
C TYR A 73 -28.33 27.83 -5.52
N VAL A 74 -27.44 28.38 -4.68
CA VAL A 74 -26.86 27.72 -3.50
C VAL A 74 -27.36 28.48 -2.26
N GLU A 75 -27.77 27.74 -1.23
CA GLU A 75 -28.29 28.33 0.00
C GLU A 75 -27.26 28.25 1.13
N PHE A 76 -27.14 29.33 1.89
CA PHE A 76 -26.28 29.42 3.06
C PHE A 76 -26.90 30.41 4.07
N GLU A 77 -27.14 29.96 5.31
CA GLU A 77 -27.68 30.79 6.41
C GLU A 77 -28.92 31.63 6.02
N GLY A 78 -29.86 31.02 5.31
CA GLY A 78 -31.10 31.67 4.86
C GLY A 78 -30.93 32.64 3.68
N GLN A 79 -29.75 32.70 3.07
CA GLN A 79 -29.47 33.50 1.88
C GLN A 79 -29.25 32.61 0.66
N ARG A 80 -29.80 33.04 -0.48
CA ARG A 80 -29.67 32.35 -1.76
C ARG A 80 -28.72 33.10 -2.67
N MET A 81 -27.60 32.45 -2.98
CA MET A 81 -26.65 32.88 -3.98
C MET A 81 -27.14 32.37 -5.33
N CYS A 82 -27.88 33.21 -6.05
CA CYS A 82 -28.43 32.90 -7.37
C CYS A 82 -27.30 32.91 -8.41
N ILE A 83 -27.47 32.12 -9.48
CA ILE A 83 -26.52 32.13 -10.60
C ILE A 83 -26.47 33.52 -11.25
N CYS A 84 -25.28 33.98 -11.62
CA CYS A 84 -25.03 35.24 -12.31
C CYS A 84 -24.34 34.97 -13.65
N HIS A 85 -24.70 35.78 -14.65
CA HIS A 85 -24.13 35.72 -16.00
C HIS A 85 -23.47 37.03 -16.42
N LEU A 86 -23.50 38.06 -15.58
CA LEU A 86 -22.76 39.30 -15.81
C LEU A 86 -21.24 39.04 -15.84
N PRO A 87 -20.45 39.91 -16.47
CA PRO A 87 -18.99 39.82 -16.48
C PRO A 87 -18.37 40.29 -15.15
N CYS A 88 -18.62 39.59 -14.04
CA CYS A 88 -18.16 40.02 -12.70
C CYS A 88 -16.69 39.69 -12.39
N ARG A 89 -15.89 39.22 -13.37
CA ARG A 89 -14.52 38.74 -13.15
C ARG A 89 -13.53 39.85 -13.53
N GLN A 90 -12.92 40.53 -12.55
CA GLN A 90 -11.74 41.35 -12.79
C GLN A 90 -10.48 40.46 -12.76
N LEU A 91 -9.81 40.30 -13.89
CA LEU A 91 -8.52 39.62 -13.97
C LEU A 91 -7.41 40.64 -13.65
N LYS A 92 -6.60 40.41 -12.60
CA LYS A 92 -5.27 41.05 -12.52
C LYS A 92 -4.41 40.45 -13.63
N SER A 93 -3.96 41.28 -14.57
CA SER A 93 -3.09 40.87 -15.67
C SER A 93 -1.68 40.55 -15.18
N SER A 94 -1.26 39.29 -15.28
CA SER A 94 0.16 38.91 -15.36
C SER A 94 0.48 38.59 -16.83
N LEU A 95 1.62 39.08 -17.30
CA LEU A 95 2.04 39.12 -18.70
C LEU A 95 1.91 37.79 -19.47
N GLY A 96 1.47 37.93 -20.73
CA GLY A 96 1.93 37.11 -21.86
C GLY A 96 1.09 35.88 -22.24
N SER A 97 0.02 36.08 -23.03
CA SER A 97 -0.39 35.18 -24.13
C SER A 97 -1.74 35.62 -24.74
N ASP A 98 -1.85 35.46 -26.05
CA ASP A 98 -2.94 35.78 -26.99
C ASP A 98 -4.38 36.02 -26.50
N GLN A 99 -4.99 37.04 -27.11
CA GLN A 99 -6.40 37.41 -26.99
C GLN A 99 -7.30 36.40 -27.71
N THR A 100 -7.62 35.28 -27.05
CA THR A 100 -8.85 34.53 -27.34
C THR A 100 -9.97 35.07 -26.46
N GLN A 101 -11.03 35.61 -27.07
CA GLN A 101 -12.25 36.07 -26.39
C GLN A 101 -12.77 34.99 -25.42
N GLY A 102 -12.52 35.20 -24.13
CA GLY A 102 -12.90 34.26 -23.08
C GLY A 102 -14.43 34.15 -22.98
N ARG A 103 -14.96 32.96 -23.29
CA ARG A 103 -16.38 32.65 -23.16
C ARG A 103 -16.87 33.01 -21.74
N LEU A 104 -17.85 33.90 -21.62
CA LEU A 104 -18.43 34.31 -20.34
C LEU A 104 -19.07 33.11 -19.65
N VAL A 105 -18.45 32.63 -18.56
CA VAL A 105 -18.96 31.49 -17.80
C VAL A 105 -19.84 31.98 -16.66
N ALA A 106 -21.03 31.40 -16.56
CA ALA A 106 -21.93 31.57 -15.43
C ALA A 106 -21.25 31.26 -14.10
N HIS A 107 -21.57 32.01 -13.04
CA HIS A 107 -20.96 31.82 -11.73
C HIS A 107 -21.88 32.21 -10.58
N TYR A 108 -21.48 31.83 -9.37
CA TYR A 108 -22.11 32.19 -8.11
C TYR A 108 -21.16 33.09 -7.33
N HIS A 109 -21.71 34.07 -6.61
CA HIS A 109 -20.95 34.91 -5.69
C HIS A 109 -21.02 34.34 -4.28
N CYS A 110 -19.86 34.15 -3.64
CA CYS A 110 -19.83 33.72 -2.25
C CYS A 110 -20.32 34.85 -1.34
N VAL A 111 -21.25 34.56 -0.44
CA VAL A 111 -21.76 35.55 0.52
C VAL A 111 -20.77 35.89 1.63
N VAL A 112 -19.76 35.05 1.85
CA VAL A 112 -18.78 35.21 2.94
C VAL A 112 -17.52 35.93 2.48
N CYS A 113 -17.01 35.65 1.27
CA CYS A 113 -15.77 36.26 0.76
C CYS A 113 -15.89 36.92 -0.61
N SER A 114 -17.10 37.02 -1.17
CA SER A 114 -17.39 37.66 -2.46
C SER A 114 -16.72 37.03 -3.70
N VAL A 115 -15.98 35.92 -3.55
CA VAL A 115 -15.36 35.16 -4.66
C VAL A 115 -16.42 34.61 -5.63
N THR A 116 -16.10 34.65 -6.91
CA THR A 116 -16.92 34.06 -7.99
C THR A 116 -16.54 32.61 -8.29
N ILE A 117 -17.52 31.70 -8.31
CA ILE A 117 -17.31 30.26 -8.55
C ILE A 117 -18.26 29.76 -9.61
N ALA A 118 -17.74 29.08 -10.64
CA ALA A 118 -18.53 28.70 -11.82
C ALA A 118 -19.51 27.54 -11.57
N ARG A 119 -19.14 26.55 -10.74
CA ARG A 119 -19.93 25.33 -10.53
C ARG A 119 -20.62 25.32 -9.17
N LYS A 120 -21.86 24.83 -9.15
CA LYS A 120 -22.67 24.71 -7.92
C LYS A 120 -22.00 23.82 -6.86
N THR A 121 -21.43 22.68 -7.27
CA THR A 121 -20.71 21.73 -6.39
C THR A 121 -19.50 22.35 -5.71
N ASP A 122 -18.80 23.22 -6.45
CA ASP A 122 -17.58 23.87 -5.99
C ASP A 122 -17.93 25.01 -5.04
N MET A 123 -19.04 25.72 -5.30
CA MET A 123 -19.57 26.72 -4.39
C MET A 123 -20.05 26.09 -3.07
N ILE A 124 -20.72 24.94 -3.12
CA ILE A 124 -21.08 24.18 -1.90
C ILE A 124 -19.82 23.76 -1.13
N SER A 125 -18.81 23.24 -1.82
CA SER A 125 -17.54 22.83 -1.19
C SER A 125 -16.78 24.04 -0.63
N HIS A 126 -16.87 25.20 -1.28
CA HIS A 126 -16.28 26.44 -0.83
C HIS A 126 -17.01 27.04 0.38
N LEU A 127 -18.34 27.00 0.44
CA LEU A 127 -19.09 27.36 1.63
C LEU A 127 -18.82 26.40 2.78
N LYS A 128 -18.67 25.10 2.54
CA LYS A 128 -18.20 24.15 3.55
C LYS A 128 -16.83 24.54 4.09
N ARG A 129 -15.93 25.06 3.24
CA ARG A 129 -14.71 25.69 3.71
C ARG A 129 -15.02 26.91 4.56
N HIS A 130 -15.95 27.80 4.20
CA HIS A 130 -16.32 28.93 5.08
C HIS A 130 -16.89 28.53 6.45
N ILE A 131 -17.74 27.51 6.50
CA ILE A 131 -18.24 26.92 7.75
C ILE A 131 -17.09 26.38 8.60
N ASN A 132 -16.14 25.72 7.93
CA ASN A 132 -14.94 25.18 8.59
C ASN A 132 -13.89 26.27 8.84
N LYS A 133 -13.96 27.43 8.16
CA LYS A 133 -13.06 28.60 8.23
C LYS A 133 -13.44 29.61 9.32
N GLY A 134 -14.23 29.18 10.30
CA GLY A 134 -13.87 29.49 11.69
C GLY A 134 -12.46 28.98 12.07
N GLU A 135 -11.85 28.15 11.21
CA GLU A 135 -10.46 27.71 11.25
C GLU A 135 -9.87 27.80 9.83
N THR A 136 -9.24 28.91 9.48
CA THR A 136 -7.96 28.97 8.72
C THR A 136 -7.75 30.40 8.23
N GLU A 137 -7.29 31.27 9.11
CA GLU A 137 -6.04 32.02 8.97
C GLU A 137 -5.48 32.23 10.38
N ALA A 138 -4.16 32.39 10.49
CA ALA A 138 -3.35 32.51 11.70
C ALA A 138 -2.82 31.17 12.26
N SER A 139 -1.49 31.12 12.34
CA SER A 139 -0.73 30.61 13.47
C SER A 139 -1.61 30.34 14.71
N TYR A 140 -1.97 29.08 14.95
CA TYR A 140 -2.70 28.68 16.14
C TYR A 140 -1.73 28.54 17.32
N SER A 141 -1.57 29.63 18.05
CA SER A 141 -1.21 29.58 19.46
C SER A 141 -2.48 29.27 20.28
N GLY A 142 -2.55 28.04 20.80
CA GLY A 142 -3.26 27.64 22.02
C GLY A 142 -4.78 27.77 22.10
N SER A 143 -5.51 26.65 21.95
CA SER A 143 -6.35 26.06 23.00
C SER A 143 -7.22 24.90 22.45
N GLY A 144 -6.88 23.65 22.82
CA GLY A 144 -7.81 22.51 22.84
C GLY A 144 -8.25 21.90 21.50
N GLN A 145 -7.34 21.45 20.64
CA GLN A 145 -7.71 20.48 19.59
C GLN A 145 -8.05 19.13 20.25
N ALA A 146 -9.22 18.56 19.93
CA ALA A 146 -9.61 17.24 20.40
C ALA A 146 -8.77 16.16 19.67
N TYR A 147 -7.69 15.74 20.30
CA TYR A 147 -6.85 14.64 19.82
C TYR A 147 -7.44 13.29 20.23
N GLU A 148 -7.39 12.31 19.32
CA GLU A 148 -7.59 10.90 19.68
C GLU A 148 -6.22 10.31 20.03
N ILE A 149 -6.05 9.76 21.22
CA ILE A 149 -4.84 8.99 21.57
C ILE A 149 -5.08 7.54 21.16
N MET A 150 -4.25 7.06 20.24
CA MET A 150 -4.24 5.67 19.81
C MET A 150 -2.99 4.97 20.33
N LYS A 151 -3.16 3.74 20.82
CA LYS A 151 -2.06 2.93 21.34
C LYS A 151 -1.78 1.75 20.42
N GLU A 152 -0.55 1.65 19.93
CA GLU A 152 -0.09 0.52 19.13
C GLU A 152 1.26 0.01 19.64
N LEU A 153 1.33 -1.30 19.94
CA LEU A 153 2.52 -1.94 20.51
C LEU A 153 3.07 -1.17 21.73
N GLY A 154 2.19 -0.77 22.66
CA GLY A 154 2.60 0.01 23.83
C GLY A 154 3.04 1.45 23.55
N THR A 155 3.00 1.93 22.30
CA THR A 155 3.37 3.30 21.90
C THR A 155 2.11 4.13 21.71
N ASN A 156 2.02 5.26 22.40
CA ASN A 156 0.87 6.17 22.33
C ASN A 156 1.12 7.22 21.25
N VAL A 157 0.13 7.49 20.40
CA VAL A 157 0.25 8.48 19.33
C VAL A 157 -1.03 9.31 19.29
N GLN A 158 -0.88 10.62 19.33
CA GLN A 158 -1.96 11.58 19.08
C GLN A 158 -2.29 11.61 17.60
N LEU A 159 -3.58 11.58 17.32
CA LEU A 159 -4.14 11.63 15.99
C LEU A 159 -5.10 12.81 15.90
N LEU A 160 -4.99 13.56 14.80
CA LEU A 160 -6.01 14.54 14.43
C LEU A 160 -7.29 13.83 13.96
N PRO A 161 -8.48 14.44 14.13
CA PRO A 161 -9.76 13.84 13.70
C PRO A 161 -9.80 13.46 12.22
N ASN A 162 -9.00 14.11 11.38
CA ASN A 162 -8.97 13.88 9.93
C ASN A 162 -7.99 12.77 9.49
N HIS A 163 -7.22 12.15 10.40
CA HIS A 163 -6.04 11.30 10.12
C HIS A 163 -6.21 10.18 9.07
N THR A 164 -7.43 9.76 8.75
CA THR A 164 -7.72 8.64 7.83
C THR A 164 -7.62 8.99 6.34
N THR A 165 -7.57 10.28 5.96
CA THR A 165 -7.67 10.70 4.55
C THR A 165 -6.33 11.19 3.96
N PRO A 166 -5.58 10.37 3.20
CA PRO A 166 -4.18 10.66 2.82
C PRO A 166 -3.95 12.02 2.13
N GLN A 167 -4.86 12.42 1.24
CA GLN A 167 -4.66 13.60 0.37
C GLN A 167 -5.16 14.93 0.97
N LYS A 168 -5.75 14.92 2.17
CA LYS A 168 -6.45 16.10 2.73
C LYS A 168 -6.06 16.44 4.18
N THR A 169 -4.98 15.84 4.70
CA THR A 169 -4.69 15.85 6.13
C THR A 169 -3.28 16.27 6.44
N ASP A 170 -3.13 17.01 7.53
CA ASP A 170 -1.84 17.44 8.08
C ASP A 170 -1.10 16.33 8.84
N THR A 171 -1.79 15.26 9.27
CA THR A 171 -1.18 14.11 9.97
C THR A 171 -1.87 12.79 9.57
N TYR A 172 -1.30 12.03 8.64
CA TYR A 172 -1.90 10.77 8.19
C TYR A 172 -1.61 9.61 9.14
N PHE A 173 -2.62 8.78 9.40
CA PHE A 173 -2.46 7.50 10.07
C PHE A 173 -3.47 6.47 9.54
N SER A 174 -2.99 5.25 9.32
CA SER A 174 -3.83 4.13 8.90
C SER A 174 -3.68 2.92 9.81
N ARG A 175 -4.81 2.49 10.41
CA ARG A 175 -4.91 1.24 11.18
C ARG A 175 -4.66 0.01 10.31
N LYS A 176 -4.97 0.09 9.01
CA LYS A 176 -4.77 -1.01 8.04
C LYS A 176 -3.29 -1.32 7.79
N MET A 177 -2.40 -0.38 8.09
CA MET A 177 -0.94 -0.55 7.93
C MET A 177 -0.27 -1.18 9.16
N LYS A 178 -1.02 -1.60 10.18
CA LYS A 178 -0.47 -2.25 11.39
C LYS A 178 0.41 -3.46 11.04
N THR A 179 -0.06 -4.35 10.17
CA THR A 179 0.72 -5.52 9.71
C THR A 179 2.00 -5.11 8.99
N ASN A 180 1.97 -4.04 8.18
CA ASN A 180 3.16 -3.51 7.52
C ASN A 180 4.19 -3.04 8.57
N ARG A 181 3.76 -2.20 9.52
CA ARG A 181 4.62 -1.69 10.61
C ARG A 181 5.26 -2.80 11.43
N GLN A 182 4.51 -3.83 11.76
CA GLN A 182 5.02 -4.98 12.51
C GLN A 182 6.03 -5.82 11.71
N LEU A 183 5.82 -6.02 10.40
CA LEU A 183 6.80 -6.68 9.53
C LEU A 183 8.10 -5.88 9.43
N VAL A 184 8.00 -4.57 9.23
CA VAL A 184 9.15 -3.64 9.15
C VAL A 184 9.90 -3.58 10.48
N PHE A 185 9.17 -3.55 11.60
CA PHE A 185 9.78 -3.63 12.93
C PHE A 185 10.56 -4.93 13.09
N CYS A 186 9.97 -6.08 12.74
CA CYS A 186 10.64 -7.37 12.89
C CYS A 186 11.88 -7.47 12.00
N SER A 187 11.87 -6.92 10.79
CA SER A 187 13.07 -6.90 9.95
C SER A 187 14.18 -6.02 10.52
N LEU A 188 13.84 -4.88 11.12
CA LEU A 188 14.82 -4.04 11.83
C LEU A 188 15.35 -4.73 13.08
N ALA A 189 14.50 -5.37 13.87
CA ALA A 189 14.89 -6.10 15.07
C ALA A 189 15.92 -7.20 14.74
N VAL A 190 15.71 -7.96 13.66
CA VAL A 190 16.68 -8.97 13.20
C VAL A 190 18.02 -8.33 12.82
N LEU A 191 18.02 -7.19 12.14
CA LEU A 191 19.28 -6.49 11.80
C LEU A 191 19.99 -5.97 13.06
N ALA A 192 19.24 -5.50 14.06
CA ALA A 192 19.78 -4.97 15.32
C ALA A 192 20.46 -6.05 16.17
N GLU A 193 20.06 -7.32 16.01
CA GLU A 193 20.77 -8.46 16.58
C GLU A 193 22.08 -8.77 15.84
N GLU A 194 22.15 -8.50 14.54
CA GLU A 194 23.36 -8.71 13.72
C GLU A 194 24.43 -7.64 13.98
N ARG A 195 24.01 -6.37 14.18
CA ARG A 195 24.91 -5.24 14.49
C ARG A 195 24.21 -4.20 15.36
N ASN A 196 24.97 -3.57 16.26
CA ASN A 196 24.51 -2.44 17.06
C ASN A 196 25.67 -1.47 17.40
N PRO A 197 25.39 -0.16 17.54
CA PRO A 197 24.13 0.51 17.22
C PRO A 197 23.96 0.73 15.69
N LEU A 198 22.72 0.60 15.19
CA LEU A 198 22.36 0.89 13.80
C LEU A 198 21.87 2.33 13.63
N GLU A 199 22.18 2.99 12.52
CA GLU A 199 21.47 4.23 12.15
C GLU A 199 20.28 3.92 11.25
N CYS A 200 19.09 4.33 11.71
CA CYS A 200 17.81 3.98 11.11
C CYS A 200 17.07 5.24 10.67
N LEU A 201 16.57 5.24 9.44
CA LEU A 201 15.75 6.31 8.88
C LEU A 201 14.30 5.84 8.67
N ASP A 202 13.39 6.49 9.37
CA ASP A 202 11.97 6.55 9.01
C ASP A 202 11.77 7.76 8.09
N ALA A 203 11.77 7.55 6.78
CA ALA A 203 11.85 8.64 5.80
C ALA A 203 10.55 9.45 5.68
N PHE A 204 9.42 8.85 6.06
CA PHE A 204 8.07 9.43 5.99
C PHE A 204 7.34 9.21 7.33
N GLY A 205 7.68 10.01 8.33
CA GLY A 205 7.24 9.82 9.70
C GLY A 205 5.72 9.98 9.88
N ALA A 206 5.08 10.93 9.20
CA ALA A 206 3.70 11.33 9.43
C ALA A 206 3.40 11.62 10.93
N THR A 207 2.82 10.65 11.65
CA THR A 207 2.62 10.75 13.11
C THR A 207 3.84 10.32 13.95
N GLY A 208 4.82 9.68 13.32
CA GLY A 208 6.05 9.15 13.91
C GLY A 208 5.91 7.73 14.47
N ILE A 209 4.74 7.09 14.34
CA ILE A 209 4.44 5.81 15.01
C ILE A 209 5.52 4.73 14.78
N MET A 210 6.06 4.64 13.56
CA MET A 210 7.05 3.63 13.20
C MET A 210 8.38 3.89 13.91
N GLY A 211 8.99 5.06 13.68
CA GLY A 211 10.24 5.43 14.35
C GLY A 211 10.14 5.45 15.87
N LEU A 212 9.00 5.86 16.44
CA LEU A 212 8.75 5.82 17.88
C LEU A 212 8.75 4.38 18.41
N GLN A 213 8.12 3.44 17.71
CA GLN A 213 8.16 2.01 18.08
C GLN A 213 9.59 1.47 18.04
N TRP A 214 10.37 1.81 17.00
CA TRP A 214 11.77 1.39 16.91
C TRP A 214 12.59 1.89 18.10
N ALA A 215 12.51 3.19 18.39
CA ALA A 215 13.24 3.81 19.49
C ALA A 215 12.84 3.23 20.85
N LYS A 216 11.54 3.06 21.10
CA LYS A 216 11.01 2.58 22.37
C LYS A 216 11.41 1.14 22.69
N HIS A 217 11.35 0.26 21.69
CA HIS A 217 11.50 -1.19 21.89
C HIS A 217 12.91 -1.70 21.61
N LEU A 218 13.65 -1.10 20.68
CA LEU A 218 15.01 -1.52 20.36
C LEU A 218 16.08 -0.71 21.10
N ARG A 219 15.70 0.44 21.68
CA ARG A 219 16.51 1.29 22.58
C ARG A 219 17.90 1.54 22.00
N ASN A 220 18.95 1.30 22.79
CA ASN A 220 20.36 1.56 22.44
C ASN A 220 20.87 0.76 21.23
N SER A 221 20.10 -0.22 20.74
CA SER A 221 20.47 -0.99 19.54
C SER A 221 20.30 -0.16 18.25
N VAL A 222 19.52 0.92 18.29
CA VAL A 222 19.20 1.76 17.14
C VAL A 222 19.30 3.25 17.48
N LYS A 223 19.81 4.03 16.54
CA LYS A 223 19.71 5.49 16.50
C LYS A 223 18.67 5.85 15.44
N VAL A 224 17.54 6.40 15.88
CA VAL A 224 16.39 6.62 15.00
C VAL A 224 16.30 8.08 14.57
N THR A 225 16.20 8.27 13.26
CA THR A 225 15.84 9.54 12.64
C THR A 225 14.44 9.41 12.05
N ILE A 226 13.53 10.31 12.45
CA ILE A 226 12.19 10.42 11.89
C ILE A 226 12.13 11.69 11.04
N ASN A 227 11.87 11.54 9.75
CA ASN A 227 11.81 12.65 8.80
C ASN A 227 10.39 12.85 8.27
N ASP A 228 9.95 14.09 8.12
CA ASP A 228 8.77 14.43 7.34
C ASP A 228 8.92 15.81 6.69
N ILE A 229 8.37 16.01 5.49
CA ILE A 229 8.42 17.30 4.79
C ILE A 229 7.40 18.30 5.37
N ASN A 230 6.28 17.81 5.92
CA ASN A 230 5.23 18.63 6.48
C ASN A 230 5.57 19.08 7.90
N GLU A 231 5.50 20.38 8.14
CA GLU A 231 5.77 20.96 9.46
C GLU A 231 4.77 20.51 10.53
N ALA A 232 3.51 20.27 10.16
CA ALA A 232 2.50 19.77 11.09
C ALA A 232 2.84 18.36 11.57
N CYS A 233 3.24 17.46 10.66
CA CYS A 233 3.79 16.15 10.99
C CYS A 233 4.98 16.25 11.95
N VAL A 234 5.95 17.13 11.65
CA VAL A 234 7.14 17.30 12.50
C VAL A 234 6.80 17.77 13.91
N LYS A 235 5.85 18.71 14.06
CA LYS A 235 5.35 19.15 15.38
C LYS A 235 4.68 17.98 16.12
N MET A 236 3.80 17.26 15.44
CA MET A 236 3.10 16.08 15.97
C MET A 236 4.08 14.97 16.40
N ILE A 237 5.11 14.68 15.60
CA ILE A 237 6.15 13.69 15.93
C ILE A 237 6.86 14.09 17.22
N LYS A 238 7.22 15.38 17.37
CA LYS A 238 7.84 15.88 18.61
C LYS A 238 6.90 15.73 19.80
N GLU A 239 5.63 16.09 19.67
CA GLU A 239 4.63 15.89 20.73
C GLU A 239 4.50 14.41 21.11
N ASN A 240 4.41 13.52 20.12
CA ASN A 240 4.37 12.08 20.33
C ASN A 240 5.65 11.50 20.96
N CYS A 241 6.83 12.10 20.72
CA CYS A 241 8.04 11.75 21.45
C CYS A 241 7.87 12.00 22.96
N HIS A 242 7.40 13.21 23.32
CA HIS A 242 7.17 13.57 24.73
C HIS A 242 6.12 12.65 25.39
N LEU A 243 5.03 12.32 24.69
CA LEU A 243 4.00 11.38 25.19
C LEU A 243 4.52 9.96 25.49
N ASN A 244 5.66 9.58 24.93
CA ASN A 244 6.28 8.28 25.14
C ASN A 244 7.57 8.35 25.96
N HIS A 245 7.86 9.49 26.62
CA HIS A 245 9.08 9.70 27.38
C HIS A 245 10.36 9.50 26.53
N ILE A 246 10.31 9.92 25.26
CA ILE A 246 11.42 9.87 24.30
C ILE A 246 11.97 11.28 24.11
N ARG A 247 13.29 11.43 24.23
CA ARG A 247 13.97 12.72 24.07
C ARG A 247 14.23 13.02 22.60
N VAL A 248 13.97 14.25 22.18
CA VAL A 248 14.30 14.73 20.83
C VAL A 248 15.68 15.39 20.80
N GLU A 249 16.54 14.95 19.89
CA GLU A 249 17.85 15.54 19.66
C GLU A 249 17.69 16.95 19.04
N GLY A 250 18.30 17.97 19.67
CA GLY A 250 18.23 19.36 19.22
C GLY A 250 17.37 20.35 20.04
N ASN A 251 16.63 19.89 21.07
CA ASN A 251 15.98 20.79 22.04
C ASN A 251 16.99 21.39 23.05
N ARG A 252 17.99 22.12 22.56
CA ARG A 252 18.77 23.07 23.37
C ARG A 252 18.15 24.47 23.25
N THR A 253 16.89 24.64 23.65
CA THR A 253 16.39 25.97 23.99
C THR A 253 16.93 26.29 25.38
N GLY A 254 17.82 27.28 25.47
CA GLY A 254 18.50 27.66 26.70
C GLY A 254 17.52 27.90 27.87
N ARG A 255 17.62 27.05 28.88
CA ARG A 255 17.46 27.31 30.31
C ARG A 255 17.77 26.00 31.03
N GLN A 256 19.04 25.81 31.36
CA GLN A 256 19.40 24.95 32.48
C GLN A 256 18.79 25.61 33.72
N LEU A 257 17.67 25.06 34.19
CA LEU A 257 17.34 25.12 35.60
C LEU A 257 17.93 23.84 36.17
N ASP A 258 19.16 23.96 36.64
CA ASP A 258 19.76 22.99 37.53
C ASP A 258 18.92 22.97 38.81
N GLY A 259 18.26 21.83 39.08
CA GLY A 259 17.64 21.55 40.37
C GLY A 259 16.18 21.10 40.31
N ALA A 260 15.96 19.78 40.22
CA ALA A 260 15.06 19.03 41.11
C ALA A 260 14.89 17.58 40.62
N GLY A 261 15.22 16.61 41.49
CA GLY A 261 14.54 15.32 41.57
C GLY A 261 14.82 14.28 40.48
N ASP A 262 15.60 13.28 40.85
CA ASP A 262 15.77 11.99 40.15
C ASP A 262 14.40 11.29 39.96
N ALA A 263 13.88 11.18 38.72
CA ALA A 263 12.70 10.33 38.42
C ALA A 263 12.36 10.00 36.94
N ASP A 264 12.95 10.59 35.89
CA ASP A 264 12.56 10.19 34.51
C ASP A 264 13.71 10.34 33.50
N SER A 265 14.65 9.40 33.52
CA SER A 265 15.63 9.27 32.43
C SER A 265 14.89 8.90 31.13
N PRO A 266 15.10 9.62 30.01
CA PRO A 266 14.37 9.34 28.78
C PRO A 266 14.63 7.91 28.29
N ILE A 267 13.58 7.24 27.80
CA ILE A 267 13.63 5.84 27.38
C ILE A 267 14.54 5.66 26.15
N ALA A 268 14.55 6.65 25.26
CA ALA A 268 15.35 6.66 24.05
C ALA A 268 15.61 8.09 23.55
N LEU A 269 16.58 8.23 22.65
CA LEU A 269 16.88 9.46 21.91
C LEU A 269 16.45 9.29 20.45
N VAL A 270 15.73 10.28 19.92
CA VAL A 270 15.27 10.31 18.52
C VAL A 270 15.61 11.66 17.90
N GLU A 271 16.12 11.64 16.68
CA GLU A 271 16.31 12.84 15.87
C GLU A 271 15.07 13.07 15.00
N VAL A 272 14.51 14.28 15.02
CA VAL A 272 13.35 14.64 14.21
C VAL A 272 13.73 15.72 13.21
N VAL A 273 13.58 15.42 11.92
CA VAL A 273 14.08 16.24 10.82
C VAL A 273 12.93 16.68 9.90
N LYS A 274 13.00 17.93 9.41
CA LYS A 274 12.08 18.49 8.41
C LYS A 274 12.79 18.64 7.07
N MET A 275 12.82 17.59 6.26
CA MET A 275 13.47 17.60 4.94
C MET A 275 12.72 16.75 3.92
N ASP A 276 12.99 17.01 2.64
CA ASP A 276 12.64 16.05 1.59
C ASP A 276 13.43 14.75 1.81
N ALA A 277 12.75 13.61 1.68
CA ALA A 277 13.33 12.30 1.90
C ALA A 277 14.57 12.04 1.02
N ASN A 278 14.60 12.54 -0.21
CA ASN A 278 15.77 12.42 -1.08
C ASN A 278 16.96 13.19 -0.51
N VAL A 279 16.74 14.36 0.06
CA VAL A 279 17.81 15.21 0.58
C VAL A 279 18.49 14.53 1.78
N ILE A 280 17.73 14.09 2.78
CA ILE A 280 18.31 13.47 3.97
C ILE A 280 19.11 12.19 3.65
N MET A 281 18.65 11.38 2.69
CA MET A 281 19.36 10.20 2.22
C MET A 281 20.66 10.53 1.46
N HIS A 282 20.77 11.71 0.85
CA HIS A 282 22.01 12.18 0.23
C HIS A 282 22.99 12.81 1.23
N LEU A 283 22.49 13.38 2.33
CA LEU A 283 23.34 14.06 3.32
C LEU A 283 24.16 13.11 4.17
N ARG A 284 23.62 11.92 4.51
CA ARG A 284 24.34 10.95 5.32
C ARG A 284 23.92 9.50 5.05
N PRO A 285 24.79 8.52 5.35
CA PRO A 285 24.49 7.10 5.22
C PRO A 285 23.61 6.57 6.37
N PHE A 286 22.84 5.51 6.08
CA PHE A 286 22.04 4.79 7.07
C PHE A 286 22.25 3.28 6.92
N ASP A 287 22.07 2.52 8.01
CA ASP A 287 22.08 1.05 8.02
C ASP A 287 20.71 0.47 7.69
N TYR A 288 19.64 1.17 8.09
CA TYR A 288 18.26 0.79 7.81
C TYR A 288 17.47 1.98 7.27
N ILE A 289 16.89 1.84 6.08
CA ILE A 289 16.06 2.88 5.46
C ILE A 289 14.67 2.30 5.22
N HIS A 290 13.63 2.95 5.74
CA HIS A 290 12.24 2.63 5.42
C HIS A 290 11.61 3.72 4.56
N LEU A 291 11.06 3.32 3.41
CA LEU A 291 10.34 4.17 2.48
C LEU A 291 8.86 3.75 2.47
N ASP A 292 7.98 4.56 3.07
CA ASP A 292 6.51 4.40 3.00
C ASP A 292 5.82 5.69 2.50
N PRO A 293 6.06 6.11 1.25
CA PRO A 293 5.37 7.25 0.67
C PRO A 293 3.94 6.89 0.27
N PHE A 294 3.11 7.91 0.13
CA PHE A 294 1.81 7.76 -0.54
C PHE A 294 1.98 7.43 -2.02
N GLY A 295 1.40 6.31 -2.44
CA GLY A 295 1.46 5.85 -3.83
C GLY A 295 2.73 5.05 -4.12
N THR A 296 3.66 5.62 -4.88
CA THR A 296 4.85 4.93 -5.39
C THR A 296 6.11 5.34 -4.64
N SER A 297 6.99 4.37 -4.40
CA SER A 297 8.30 4.58 -3.79
C SER A 297 9.43 4.80 -4.78
N VAL A 298 9.17 4.65 -6.09
CA VAL A 298 10.19 4.70 -7.15
C VAL A 298 11.02 5.98 -7.10
N ASN A 299 10.36 7.12 -6.83
CA ASN A 299 10.98 8.45 -6.81
C ASN A 299 12.08 8.62 -5.74
N TYR A 300 12.19 7.69 -4.79
CA TYR A 300 13.11 7.75 -3.66
C TYR A 300 14.19 6.66 -3.71
N LEU A 301 14.08 5.71 -4.65
CA LEU A 301 14.98 4.56 -4.71
C LEU A 301 16.43 4.97 -5.01
N ASP A 302 16.64 5.89 -5.95
CA ASP A 302 17.99 6.34 -6.32
C ASP A 302 18.71 7.00 -5.14
N ALA A 303 18.01 7.82 -4.36
CA ALA A 303 18.55 8.44 -3.16
C ALA A 303 18.88 7.40 -2.08
N ALA A 304 17.97 6.45 -1.84
CA ALA A 304 18.19 5.39 -0.85
C ALA A 304 19.43 4.55 -1.17
N PHE A 305 19.62 4.14 -2.43
CA PHE A 305 20.75 3.31 -2.82
C PHE A 305 22.07 4.06 -2.99
N ARG A 306 22.08 5.40 -2.97
CA ARG A 306 23.32 6.19 -3.10
C ARG A 306 24.24 5.97 -1.91
N ASN A 307 23.73 6.20 -0.70
CA ASN A 307 24.51 6.23 0.54
C ASN A 307 24.18 5.11 1.55
N VAL A 308 23.24 4.21 1.26
CA VAL A 308 23.00 3.04 2.14
C VAL A 308 24.30 2.25 2.37
N ARG A 309 24.53 1.87 3.64
CA ARG A 309 25.73 1.12 4.06
C ARG A 309 25.73 -0.29 3.48
N ASN A 310 26.94 -0.86 3.35
CA ASN A 310 27.07 -2.26 2.93
C ASN A 310 26.39 -3.18 3.95
N LEU A 311 25.66 -4.17 3.44
CA LEU A 311 24.82 -5.08 4.22
C LEU A 311 23.74 -4.36 5.05
N GLY A 312 23.43 -3.10 4.75
CA GLY A 312 22.27 -2.40 5.27
C GLY A 312 20.98 -2.94 4.64
N ILE A 313 19.84 -2.57 5.22
CA ILE A 313 18.52 -2.99 4.73
C ILE A 313 17.75 -1.77 4.21
N VAL A 314 17.17 -1.93 3.03
CA VAL A 314 16.18 -0.99 2.48
C VAL A 314 14.82 -1.69 2.48
N SER A 315 13.88 -1.12 3.21
CA SER A 315 12.50 -1.54 3.30
C SER A 315 11.64 -0.58 2.49
N VAL A 316 10.89 -1.09 1.53
CA VAL A 316 10.12 -0.30 0.57
C VAL A 316 8.67 -0.73 0.58
N THR A 317 7.78 0.19 0.92
CA THR A 317 6.34 0.02 0.83
C THR A 317 5.80 0.81 -0.36
N SER A 318 4.92 0.20 -1.15
CA SER A 318 4.17 0.87 -2.21
C SER A 318 2.67 0.61 -2.04
N THR A 319 1.89 1.68 -2.09
CA THR A 319 0.43 1.68 -1.89
C THR A 319 -0.34 1.99 -3.18
N ASP A 320 0.36 2.23 -4.30
CA ASP A 320 -0.21 2.44 -5.63
C ASP A 320 -0.77 1.16 -6.26
N THR A 321 -1.85 0.64 -5.69
CA THR A 321 -2.56 -0.55 -6.20
C THR A 321 -3.10 -0.37 -7.63
N GLY A 322 -3.29 0.87 -8.10
CA GLY A 322 -3.71 1.16 -9.46
C GLY A 322 -2.66 0.73 -10.49
N SER A 323 -1.41 1.17 -10.29
CA SER A 323 -0.29 0.79 -11.16
C SER A 323 0.19 -0.62 -10.89
N LEU A 324 0.25 -1.04 -9.62
CA LEU A 324 0.77 -2.36 -9.24
C LEU A 324 -0.10 -3.51 -9.73
N TYR A 325 -1.43 -3.35 -9.74
CA TYR A 325 -2.38 -4.42 -10.09
C TYR A 325 -2.99 -4.23 -11.49
N SER A 326 -2.20 -3.70 -12.43
CA SER A 326 -2.52 -3.59 -13.86
C SER A 326 -3.80 -2.80 -14.18
N LYS A 327 -4.20 -1.83 -13.35
CA LYS A 327 -5.36 -0.95 -13.66
C LYS A 327 -4.96 0.25 -14.51
N SER A 328 -3.72 0.73 -14.39
CA SER A 328 -3.22 1.92 -15.10
C SER A 328 -1.86 1.66 -15.74
N LEU A 329 -1.86 0.92 -16.85
CA LEU A 329 -0.64 0.43 -17.51
C LEU A 329 0.36 1.54 -17.91
N ASN A 330 -0.13 2.71 -18.32
CA ASN A 330 0.74 3.85 -18.65
C ASN A 330 1.48 4.38 -17.41
N VAL A 331 0.86 4.33 -16.23
CA VAL A 331 1.51 4.73 -14.97
C VAL A 331 2.50 3.66 -14.55
N THR A 332 2.13 2.39 -14.68
CA THR A 332 3.02 1.25 -14.44
C THR A 332 4.29 1.34 -15.28
N LEU A 333 4.16 1.63 -16.58
CA LEU A 333 5.29 1.78 -17.48
C LEU A 333 6.17 2.97 -17.08
N ARG A 334 5.59 4.11 -16.71
CA ARG A 334 6.37 5.29 -16.29
C ARG A 334 7.11 5.10 -14.97
N HIS A 335 6.47 4.51 -13.97
CA HIS A 335 7.06 4.35 -12.63
C HIS A 335 7.97 3.12 -12.56
N TYR A 336 7.54 1.98 -13.08
CA TYR A 336 8.27 0.73 -12.93
C TYR A 336 9.00 0.30 -14.21
N GLY A 337 8.82 0.95 -15.36
CA GLY A 337 9.48 0.54 -16.59
C GLY A 337 9.16 -0.91 -16.97
N CYS A 338 7.94 -1.36 -16.66
CA CYS A 338 7.49 -2.74 -16.86
C CYS A 338 6.19 -2.76 -17.66
N GLN A 339 6.14 -3.63 -18.67
CA GLN A 339 4.92 -3.94 -19.39
C GLN A 339 4.26 -5.15 -18.73
N ILE A 340 3.03 -4.99 -18.27
CA ILE A 340 2.27 -6.05 -17.61
C ILE A 340 0.85 -6.12 -18.15
N VAL A 341 0.17 -7.22 -17.90
CA VAL A 341 -1.28 -7.38 -18.14
C VAL A 341 -1.97 -7.83 -16.86
N ARG A 342 -3.29 -7.95 -16.90
CA ARG A 342 -4.05 -8.55 -15.81
C ARG A 342 -3.88 -10.07 -15.84
N THR A 343 -3.44 -10.64 -14.72
CA THR A 343 -3.23 -12.09 -14.53
C THR A 343 -3.81 -12.53 -13.19
N GLU A 344 -4.02 -13.83 -12.96
CA GLU A 344 -4.48 -14.33 -11.65
C GLU A 344 -3.40 -14.23 -10.56
N TYR A 345 -2.13 -14.20 -10.96
CA TYR A 345 -0.97 -14.07 -10.07
C TYR A 345 -0.48 -12.61 -9.92
N TYR A 346 -1.36 -11.63 -10.17
CA TYR A 346 -1.01 -10.21 -10.25
C TYR A 346 -0.34 -9.65 -8.99
N ARG A 347 -0.60 -10.21 -7.79
CA ARG A 347 0.02 -9.76 -6.54
C ARG A 347 1.50 -10.13 -6.47
N GLU A 348 1.86 -11.34 -6.89
CA GLU A 348 3.26 -11.73 -7.01
C GLU A 348 3.95 -10.99 -8.16
N LEU A 349 3.24 -10.80 -9.28
CA LEU A 349 3.71 -10.00 -10.40
C LEU A 349 4.10 -8.58 -9.96
N ALA A 350 3.24 -7.95 -9.13
CA ALA A 350 3.49 -6.64 -8.55
C ALA A 350 4.73 -6.64 -7.64
N ALA A 351 4.87 -7.62 -6.74
CA ALA A 351 6.05 -7.73 -5.88
C ALA A 351 7.36 -7.87 -6.69
N ARG A 352 7.36 -8.71 -7.73
CA ARG A 352 8.50 -8.90 -8.64
C ARG A 352 8.82 -7.65 -9.48
N MET A 353 7.80 -6.88 -9.83
CA MET A 353 7.96 -5.60 -10.53
C MET A 353 8.60 -4.53 -9.62
N VAL A 354 8.15 -4.41 -8.37
CA VAL A 354 8.77 -3.50 -7.39
C VAL A 354 10.23 -3.89 -7.16
N LEU A 355 10.52 -5.19 -6.96
CA LEU A 355 11.88 -5.70 -6.84
C LEU A 355 12.74 -5.40 -8.07
N ALA A 356 12.18 -5.49 -9.27
CA ALA A 356 12.91 -5.13 -10.49
C ALA A 356 13.33 -3.65 -10.53
N SER A 357 12.46 -2.74 -10.07
CA SER A 357 12.80 -1.32 -9.92
C SER A 357 13.85 -1.08 -8.84
N VAL A 358 13.73 -1.75 -7.69
CA VAL A 358 14.71 -1.70 -6.59
C VAL A 358 16.09 -2.19 -7.05
N ALA A 359 16.15 -3.34 -7.72
CA ALA A 359 17.39 -3.91 -8.26
C ALA A 359 18.06 -2.97 -9.29
N ARG A 360 17.29 -2.37 -10.20
CA ARG A 360 17.82 -1.40 -11.18
C ARG A 360 18.38 -0.16 -10.52
N ALA A 361 17.71 0.37 -9.48
CA ALA A 361 18.20 1.52 -8.73
C ALA A 361 19.49 1.20 -7.96
N ALA A 362 19.56 0.03 -7.32
CA ALA A 362 20.78 -0.44 -6.67
C ALA A 362 21.95 -0.61 -7.65
N ALA A 363 21.68 -1.23 -8.82
CA ALA A 363 22.69 -1.51 -9.83
C ALA A 363 23.34 -0.22 -10.38
N ARG A 364 22.57 0.86 -10.59
CA ARG A 364 23.11 2.19 -10.97
C ARG A 364 24.15 2.73 -9.99
N CYS A 365 24.13 2.25 -8.76
CA CYS A 365 25.06 2.66 -7.70
C CYS A 365 26.15 1.62 -7.41
N ASN A 366 26.40 0.66 -8.31
CA ASN A 366 27.31 -0.48 -8.12
C ASN A 366 26.99 -1.28 -6.85
N LYS A 367 25.70 -1.52 -6.59
CA LYS A 367 25.20 -2.32 -5.48
C LYS A 367 24.25 -3.41 -6.00
N GLY A 368 24.38 -4.61 -5.47
CA GLY A 368 23.42 -5.70 -5.61
C GLY A 368 22.38 -5.72 -4.49
N ILE A 369 21.38 -6.57 -4.64
CA ILE A 369 20.34 -6.81 -3.63
C ILE A 369 20.18 -8.30 -3.33
N GLU A 370 19.99 -8.60 -2.05
CA GLU A 370 19.48 -9.88 -1.56
C GLU A 370 18.05 -9.65 -1.04
N VAL A 371 17.08 -10.41 -1.55
CA VAL A 371 15.67 -10.25 -1.12
C VAL A 371 15.45 -11.01 0.17
N LEU A 372 15.08 -10.30 1.23
CA LEU A 372 14.82 -10.90 2.54
C LEU A 372 13.36 -11.33 2.69
N LEU A 373 12.43 -10.46 2.27
CA LEU A 373 11.02 -10.79 2.16
C LEU A 373 10.32 -9.90 1.12
N ALA A 374 9.28 -10.45 0.47
CA ALA A 374 8.34 -9.70 -0.34
C ALA A 374 6.90 -10.09 0.02
N VAL A 375 6.09 -9.13 0.43
CA VAL A 375 4.70 -9.33 0.86
C VAL A 375 3.78 -8.41 0.06
N ALA A 376 2.79 -8.98 -0.63
CA ALA A 376 1.73 -8.20 -1.28
C ALA A 376 0.36 -8.55 -0.70
N LEU A 377 -0.22 -7.59 0.02
CA LEU A 377 -1.56 -7.66 0.58
C LEU A 377 -2.48 -6.66 -0.13
N GLU A 378 -3.76 -6.63 0.25
CA GLU A 378 -4.75 -5.77 -0.41
C GLU A 378 -4.37 -4.29 -0.42
N HIS A 379 -3.70 -3.81 0.63
CA HIS A 379 -3.45 -2.38 0.85
C HIS A 379 -2.03 -1.92 0.50
N PHE A 380 -1.06 -2.84 0.42
CA PHE A 380 0.33 -2.48 0.18
C PHE A 380 1.12 -3.66 -0.42
N VAL A 381 2.20 -3.30 -1.11
CA VAL A 381 3.30 -4.21 -1.47
C VAL A 381 4.53 -3.75 -0.69
N LEU A 382 5.06 -4.64 0.17
CA LEU A 382 6.25 -4.44 0.97
C LEU A 382 7.36 -5.33 0.43
N VAL A 383 8.52 -4.75 0.13
CA VAL A 383 9.74 -5.51 -0.17
C VAL A 383 10.84 -5.07 0.77
N VAL A 384 11.59 -6.03 1.30
CA VAL A 384 12.72 -5.78 2.20
C VAL A 384 13.94 -6.45 1.59
N VAL A 385 14.97 -5.64 1.32
CA VAL A 385 16.19 -6.09 0.65
C VAL A 385 17.42 -5.73 1.47
N ARG A 386 18.40 -6.63 1.52
CA ARG A 386 19.74 -6.35 2.00
C ARG A 386 20.61 -5.90 0.84
N VAL A 387 21.44 -4.89 1.09
CA VAL A 387 22.28 -4.27 0.06
C VAL A 387 23.67 -4.89 0.06
N LEU A 388 24.13 -5.35 -1.10
CA LEU A 388 25.46 -5.93 -1.29
C LEU A 388 26.32 -4.98 -2.12
N ARG A 389 27.38 -4.41 -1.54
CA ARG A 389 28.22 -3.44 -2.24
C ARG A 389 29.19 -4.12 -3.20
N GLY A 390 29.31 -3.58 -4.41
CA GLY A 390 30.32 -3.97 -5.40
C GLY A 390 29.72 -4.20 -6.79
N PRO A 391 30.49 -3.94 -7.86
CA PRO A 391 30.01 -4.13 -9.23
C PRO A 391 29.60 -5.58 -9.52
N THR A 392 30.37 -6.56 -9.05
CA THR A 392 30.01 -7.98 -9.21
C THR A 392 28.65 -8.32 -8.59
N GLN A 393 28.34 -7.74 -7.42
CA GLN A 393 27.03 -7.93 -6.77
C GLN A 393 25.90 -7.26 -7.55
N ALA A 394 26.17 -6.08 -8.13
CA ALA A 394 25.24 -5.40 -9.02
C ALA A 394 24.96 -6.24 -10.27
N ASP A 395 25.99 -6.80 -10.89
CA ASP A 395 25.87 -7.65 -12.09
C ASP A 395 25.06 -8.92 -11.80
N GLU A 396 25.32 -9.61 -10.68
CA GLU A 396 24.55 -10.79 -10.27
C GLU A 396 23.07 -10.46 -10.00
N SER A 397 22.80 -9.28 -9.45
CA SER A 397 21.42 -8.81 -9.24
C SER A 397 20.74 -8.45 -10.56
N ALA A 398 21.47 -7.82 -11.49
CA ALA A 398 20.96 -7.47 -12.81
C ALA A 398 20.64 -8.71 -13.66
N LYS A 399 21.43 -9.79 -13.54
CA LYS A 399 21.16 -11.09 -14.21
C LYS A 399 19.83 -11.74 -13.81
N LYS A 400 19.30 -11.37 -12.63
CA LYS A 400 17.99 -11.83 -12.13
C LYS A 400 16.82 -10.99 -12.67
N LEU A 401 17.08 -9.93 -13.44
CA LEU A 401 16.04 -9.17 -14.14
C LEU A 401 15.76 -9.83 -15.49
N ARG A 402 14.57 -10.42 -15.62
CA ARG A 402 14.20 -11.20 -16.80
C ARG A 402 12.80 -10.88 -17.28
N GLN A 403 12.59 -11.05 -18.59
CA GLN A 403 11.23 -11.06 -19.15
C GLN A 403 10.53 -12.37 -18.76
N LEU A 404 9.22 -12.29 -18.59
CA LEU A 404 8.34 -13.42 -18.33
C LEU A 404 7.45 -13.62 -19.55
N LEU A 405 7.60 -14.76 -20.20
CA LEU A 405 6.69 -15.17 -21.26
C LEU A 405 5.45 -15.80 -20.62
N HIS A 406 4.27 -15.30 -20.97
CA HIS A 406 3.00 -15.72 -20.38
C HIS A 406 1.99 -16.07 -21.46
N CYS A 407 1.36 -17.24 -21.34
CA CYS A 407 0.23 -17.64 -22.17
C CYS A 407 -1.08 -17.06 -21.62
N GLN A 408 -1.72 -16.16 -22.36
CA GLN A 408 -2.98 -15.51 -21.97
C GLN A 408 -4.17 -16.48 -21.90
N TRP A 409 -4.05 -17.66 -22.52
CA TRP A 409 -5.11 -18.66 -22.53
C TRP A 409 -5.10 -19.56 -21.30
N CYS A 410 -3.97 -20.24 -21.06
CA CYS A 410 -3.86 -21.23 -19.99
C CYS A 410 -3.11 -20.75 -18.75
N GLU A 411 -2.46 -19.59 -18.81
CA GLU A 411 -1.63 -18.97 -17.76
C GLU A 411 -0.30 -19.66 -17.44
N GLU A 412 0.09 -20.62 -18.28
CA GLU A 412 1.45 -21.14 -18.29
C GLU A 412 2.45 -20.00 -18.54
N ARG A 413 3.59 -20.06 -17.86
CA ARG A 413 4.56 -18.96 -17.86
C ARG A 413 5.97 -19.42 -17.53
N VAL A 414 6.94 -18.73 -18.11
CA VAL A 414 8.37 -19.05 -17.93
C VAL A 414 9.20 -17.77 -18.00
N PHE A 415 10.21 -17.64 -17.13
CA PHE A 415 11.20 -16.58 -17.28
C PHE A 415 12.11 -16.89 -18.47
N LEU A 416 12.24 -15.95 -19.40
CA LEU A 416 13.13 -16.09 -20.54
C LEU A 416 14.58 -16.23 -20.06
N LYS A 417 15.32 -17.14 -20.69
CA LYS A 417 16.74 -17.35 -20.39
C LYS A 417 17.55 -16.11 -20.78
N PRO A 418 18.59 -15.74 -20.02
CA PRO A 418 19.47 -14.65 -20.39
C PRO A 418 20.27 -15.08 -21.63
N GLY A 419 20.22 -14.28 -22.69
CA GLY A 419 20.95 -14.54 -23.92
C GLY A 419 20.76 -13.39 -24.90
N SER A 420 21.82 -13.10 -25.66
CA SER A 420 21.81 -12.07 -26.72
C SER A 420 21.28 -12.60 -28.05
N MET A 421 21.05 -13.91 -28.17
CA MET A 421 20.54 -14.52 -29.39
C MET A 421 19.03 -14.29 -29.49
N VAL A 422 18.60 -13.74 -30.62
CA VAL A 422 17.18 -13.60 -30.95
C VAL A 422 16.63 -15.00 -31.22
N GLU A 423 15.72 -15.45 -30.36
CA GLU A 423 15.03 -16.71 -30.62
C GLU A 423 13.86 -16.45 -31.58
N GLU A 424 13.87 -17.11 -32.73
CA GLU A 424 12.86 -16.89 -33.79
C GLU A 424 11.44 -17.22 -33.33
N ASN A 425 11.29 -18.16 -32.40
CA ASN A 425 9.99 -18.61 -31.93
C ASN A 425 9.95 -18.82 -30.42
N LEU A 426 9.60 -17.75 -29.69
CA LEU A 426 9.43 -17.71 -28.25
C LEU A 426 8.44 -18.76 -27.71
N TYR A 427 7.48 -19.23 -28.53
CA TYR A 427 6.54 -20.27 -28.11
C TYR A 427 7.25 -21.57 -27.70
N ARG A 428 8.45 -21.85 -28.23
CA ARG A 428 9.24 -23.03 -27.84
C ARG A 428 9.68 -23.01 -26.37
N GLN A 429 9.74 -21.85 -25.74
CA GLN A 429 10.07 -21.75 -24.31
C GLN A 429 8.87 -22.03 -23.41
N LEU A 430 7.64 -21.83 -23.89
CA LEU A 430 6.43 -22.11 -23.10
C LEU A 430 6.13 -23.61 -23.08
N PRO A 431 5.96 -24.22 -21.89
CA PRO A 431 5.58 -25.64 -21.79
C PRO A 431 4.21 -26.01 -22.39
N CYS A 432 3.35 -25.03 -22.69
CA CYS A 432 2.01 -25.27 -23.21
C CYS A 432 1.94 -25.32 -24.74
N GLN A 433 1.02 -26.12 -25.28
CA GLN A 433 0.78 -26.24 -26.73
C GLN A 433 -0.38 -25.35 -27.24
N CYS A 434 -0.84 -24.37 -26.45
CA CYS A 434 -2.03 -23.57 -26.78
C CYS A 434 -1.93 -22.81 -28.11
N HIS A 435 -0.72 -22.48 -28.58
CA HIS A 435 -0.51 -21.85 -29.88
C HIS A 435 -0.94 -22.73 -31.06
N GLY A 436 -0.78 -24.05 -30.96
CA GLY A 436 -1.22 -24.97 -32.00
C GLY A 436 -2.72 -25.25 -31.98
N SER A 437 -3.37 -25.11 -30.82
CA SER A 437 -4.80 -25.39 -30.66
C SER A 437 -5.71 -24.18 -30.87
N MET A 438 -5.17 -22.96 -30.81
CA MET A 438 -5.96 -21.72 -30.86
C MET A 438 -5.48 -20.80 -31.98
N PRO A 439 -6.38 -20.15 -32.74
CA PRO A 439 -5.98 -19.16 -33.72
C PRO A 439 -5.39 -17.91 -33.04
N GLY A 440 -4.26 -17.43 -33.56
CA GLY A 440 -3.63 -16.17 -33.14
C GLY A 440 -2.48 -16.31 -32.14
N LYS A 441 -1.95 -15.15 -31.71
CA LYS A 441 -0.84 -15.08 -30.76
C LYS A 441 -1.37 -15.18 -29.32
N THR A 442 -1.14 -16.32 -28.67
CA THR A 442 -1.57 -16.55 -27.28
C THR A 442 -0.53 -16.18 -26.22
N ALA A 443 0.71 -15.91 -26.61
CA ALA A 443 1.81 -15.63 -25.69
C ALA A 443 2.21 -14.16 -25.77
N ILE A 444 2.51 -13.58 -24.61
CA ILE A 444 2.95 -12.21 -24.45
C ILE A 444 4.15 -12.15 -23.50
N GLU A 445 5.03 -11.20 -23.72
CA GLU A 445 6.15 -10.91 -22.83
C GLU A 445 5.74 -9.86 -21.79
N LEU A 446 6.05 -10.15 -20.53
CA LEU A 446 5.82 -9.27 -19.38
C LEU A 446 7.14 -8.92 -18.72
N GLY A 447 7.28 -7.69 -18.25
CA GLY A 447 8.43 -7.25 -17.47
C GLY A 447 9.24 -6.11 -18.07
N PRO A 448 10.55 -6.03 -17.75
CA PRO A 448 11.33 -7.03 -17.01
C PRO A 448 10.91 -7.14 -15.54
N LEU A 449 11.05 -8.32 -14.96
CA LEU A 449 10.65 -8.66 -13.58
C LEU A 449 11.82 -9.27 -12.82
N TRP A 450 11.75 -9.24 -11.49
CA TRP A 450 12.66 -10.02 -10.65
C TRP A 450 12.33 -11.51 -10.77
N ALA A 451 13.28 -12.29 -11.30
CA ALA A 451 13.16 -13.74 -11.46
C ALA A 451 13.72 -14.52 -10.26
N GLY A 452 14.52 -13.88 -9.40
CA GLY A 452 15.11 -14.54 -8.24
C GLY A 452 14.12 -14.87 -7.11
N PRO A 453 14.64 -15.37 -5.99
CA PRO A 453 13.86 -15.63 -4.78
C PRO A 453 13.18 -14.38 -4.22
N LEU A 454 12.04 -14.57 -3.58
CA LEU A 454 11.26 -13.53 -2.90
C LEU A 454 11.46 -13.54 -1.38
N PHE A 455 12.10 -14.58 -0.85
CA PHE A 455 12.20 -14.85 0.57
C PHE A 455 13.57 -15.39 0.93
N ASN A 456 14.08 -14.98 2.08
CA ASN A 456 15.18 -15.66 2.78
C ASN A 456 14.59 -16.40 3.99
N THR A 457 14.52 -17.74 3.94
CA THR A 457 13.95 -18.56 5.01
C THR A 457 14.62 -18.32 6.36
N GLY A 458 15.96 -18.22 6.38
CA GLY A 458 16.71 -17.96 7.61
C GLY A 458 16.33 -16.62 8.26
N PHE A 459 16.19 -15.58 7.45
CA PHE A 459 15.73 -14.27 7.90
C PHE A 459 14.29 -14.31 8.42
N LEU A 460 13.36 -14.95 7.68
CA LEU A 460 11.96 -15.09 8.11
C LEU A 460 11.81 -15.85 9.43
N ARG A 461 12.64 -16.88 9.68
CA ARG A 461 12.65 -17.59 10.96
C ARG A 461 13.10 -16.69 12.11
N ARG A 462 14.13 -15.86 11.91
CA ARG A 462 14.52 -14.85 12.90
C ARG A 462 13.44 -13.78 13.09
N MET A 463 12.75 -13.37 12.04
CA MET A 463 11.60 -12.45 12.15
C MET A 463 10.47 -13.06 13.00
N LEU A 464 10.21 -14.36 12.88
CA LEU A 464 9.22 -15.03 13.72
C LEU A 464 9.62 -14.98 15.20
N VAL A 465 10.90 -15.19 15.50
CA VAL A 465 11.44 -15.08 16.87
C VAL A 465 11.29 -13.64 17.38
N ALA A 466 11.65 -12.64 16.60
CA ALA A 466 11.46 -11.22 16.95
C ALA A 466 9.99 -10.88 17.20
N ALA A 467 9.07 -11.38 16.36
CA ALA A 467 7.63 -11.19 16.53
C ALA A 467 7.12 -11.78 17.85
N VAL A 468 7.65 -12.93 18.28
CA VAL A 468 7.32 -13.54 19.58
C VAL A 468 7.89 -12.71 20.72
N GLN A 469 9.19 -12.35 20.67
CA GLN A 469 9.86 -11.58 21.73
C GLN A 469 9.19 -10.22 21.99
N HIS A 470 8.66 -9.58 20.96
CA HIS A 470 7.98 -8.30 21.05
C HIS A 470 6.44 -8.40 21.14
N ASN A 471 5.89 -9.58 21.46
CA ASN A 471 4.45 -9.82 21.65
C ASN A 471 3.57 -9.39 20.46
N MET A 472 4.03 -9.64 19.23
CA MET A 472 3.31 -9.35 17.99
C MET A 472 2.54 -10.57 17.48
N GLU A 473 1.56 -11.04 18.24
CA GLU A 473 0.82 -12.27 17.93
C GLU A 473 0.10 -12.24 16.58
N ASP A 474 -0.44 -11.08 16.20
CA ASP A 474 -1.23 -10.87 14.98
C ASP A 474 -0.48 -11.25 13.69
N ILE A 475 0.85 -11.03 13.64
CA ILE A 475 1.65 -11.28 12.43
C ILE A 475 2.25 -12.68 12.38
N GLN A 476 2.30 -13.40 13.49
CA GLN A 476 2.94 -14.72 13.54
C GLN A 476 2.34 -15.71 12.53
N PRO A 477 1.01 -15.79 12.30
CA PRO A 477 0.44 -16.66 11.28
C PRO A 477 0.90 -16.31 9.86
N LEU A 478 1.04 -15.01 9.55
CA LEU A 478 1.55 -14.55 8.27
C LEU A 478 3.01 -14.95 8.10
N VAL A 479 3.88 -14.65 9.08
CA VAL A 479 5.30 -15.02 9.01
C VAL A 479 5.49 -16.54 8.89
N LYS A 480 4.72 -17.35 9.60
CA LYS A 480 4.71 -18.82 9.44
C LYS A 480 4.32 -19.24 8.03
N THR A 481 3.31 -18.59 7.44
CA THR A 481 2.91 -18.82 6.05
C THR A 481 4.04 -18.47 5.08
N LEU A 482 4.74 -17.36 5.29
CA LEU A 482 5.89 -16.95 4.47
C LEU A 482 7.05 -17.95 4.57
N ILE A 483 7.33 -18.50 5.76
CA ILE A 483 8.36 -19.54 5.94
C ILE A 483 7.99 -20.80 5.13
N CYS A 484 6.74 -21.26 5.23
CA CYS A 484 6.25 -22.40 4.45
C CYS A 484 6.30 -22.13 2.94
N GLU A 485 6.02 -20.90 2.53
CA GLU A 485 6.08 -20.47 1.13
C GLU A 485 7.53 -20.41 0.61
N ALA A 486 8.47 -19.93 1.42
CA ALA A 486 9.90 -19.89 1.11
C ALA A 486 10.51 -21.29 0.96
N ASP A 487 10.11 -22.24 1.82
CA ASP A 487 10.57 -23.63 1.73
C ASP A 487 9.75 -24.45 0.70
N CYS A 488 8.61 -23.90 0.23
CA CYS A 488 7.59 -24.58 -0.58
C CYS A 488 7.12 -25.90 0.04
N THR A 489 6.72 -25.83 1.31
CA THR A 489 6.25 -26.98 2.10
C THR A 489 4.89 -26.73 2.74
N THR A 490 4.18 -27.82 3.07
CA THR A 490 2.96 -27.77 3.87
C THR A 490 3.30 -27.72 5.36
N LEU A 491 2.41 -27.15 6.18
CA LEU A 491 2.53 -27.12 7.64
C LEU A 491 2.51 -28.56 8.21
N LYS A 492 3.65 -29.25 8.24
CA LYS A 492 3.85 -30.36 9.19
C LYS A 492 4.31 -29.78 10.54
N PRO A 493 3.91 -30.35 11.68
CA PRO A 493 4.54 -30.03 12.94
C PRO A 493 6.04 -30.26 12.77
N PHE A 494 6.85 -29.25 13.09
CA PHE A 494 8.31 -29.33 13.08
C PHE A 494 8.76 -30.66 13.70
N PRO A 495 9.36 -31.59 12.95
CA PRO A 495 10.06 -32.71 13.56
C PRO A 495 11.33 -32.12 14.18
N VAL A 496 11.40 -32.14 15.51
CA VAL A 496 12.66 -31.97 16.24
C VAL A 496 13.44 -33.26 16.00
N LEU A 497 14.15 -33.36 14.88
CA LEU A 497 15.13 -34.41 14.64
C LEU A 497 16.15 -33.94 13.61
N GLY A 498 17.33 -33.57 14.13
CA GLY A 498 18.60 -33.53 13.40
C GLY A 498 18.81 -32.37 12.43
N TYR A 499 19.00 -31.15 12.93
CA TYR A 499 19.87 -30.21 12.21
C TYR A 499 21.31 -30.71 12.36
N SER A 500 21.74 -31.56 11.41
CA SER A 500 23.16 -31.79 11.18
C SER A 500 23.75 -30.48 10.67
N ALA A 501 24.81 -30.02 11.33
CA ALA A 501 25.60 -28.84 11.02
C ALA A 501 25.66 -28.54 9.51
N LEU A 502 24.94 -27.49 9.08
CA LEU A 502 25.19 -26.88 7.79
C LEU A 502 26.23 -25.79 7.98
N SER A 503 27.46 -26.22 7.67
CA SER A 503 28.69 -25.47 7.42
C SER A 503 28.48 -24.06 6.87
N ASN A 504 29.19 -23.11 7.47
CA ASN A 504 29.74 -21.89 6.88
C ASN A 504 29.52 -21.78 5.36
N GLN A 505 28.53 -20.98 4.94
CA GLN A 505 28.57 -20.40 3.60
C GLN A 505 29.63 -19.30 3.61
N VAL A 506 30.74 -19.55 2.93
CA VAL A 506 31.73 -18.52 2.61
C VAL A 506 31.12 -17.66 1.52
N GLU A 507 30.36 -16.63 1.91
CA GLU A 507 29.97 -15.54 1.02
C GLU A 507 31.01 -14.41 1.12
N CYS A 508 31.68 -14.15 0.00
CA CYS A 508 32.37 -12.88 -0.32
C CYS A 508 33.32 -12.29 0.74
N GLY A 509 34.20 -13.11 1.33
CA GLY A 509 35.46 -12.63 1.93
C GLY A 509 35.35 -11.75 3.19
N VAL A 510 34.20 -11.70 3.86
CA VAL A 510 34.07 -11.04 5.16
C VAL A 510 33.40 -12.00 6.15
N VAL A 511 34.15 -12.43 7.16
CA VAL A 511 33.68 -13.28 8.25
C VAL A 511 32.68 -12.49 9.11
N ILE A 512 31.38 -12.73 8.90
CA ILE A 512 30.36 -12.39 9.89
C ILE A 512 30.49 -13.46 10.97
N LYS A 513 30.94 -13.06 12.17
CA LYS A 513 30.92 -13.93 13.35
C LYS A 513 29.47 -14.20 13.73
N THR A 514 28.86 -15.23 13.15
CA THR A 514 27.59 -15.78 13.63
C THR A 514 27.85 -16.32 15.02
N LEU A 515 27.43 -15.58 16.05
CA LEU A 515 27.62 -15.96 17.45
C LEU A 515 26.76 -17.20 17.74
N GLN A 516 27.42 -18.31 18.10
CA GLN A 516 26.81 -19.57 18.57
C GLN A 516 25.71 -19.38 19.64
N LYS A 517 25.70 -18.25 20.37
CA LYS A 517 24.66 -17.89 21.35
C LYS A 517 23.25 -17.67 20.78
N VAL A 518 23.11 -17.31 19.50
CA VAL A 518 21.79 -17.02 18.89
C VAL A 518 21.06 -18.31 18.53
N GLU A 519 21.79 -19.33 18.08
CA GLU A 519 21.24 -20.64 17.70
C GLU A 519 20.66 -21.38 18.92
N GLU A 520 21.32 -21.32 20.07
CA GLU A 520 20.80 -21.87 21.34
C GLU A 520 19.51 -21.18 21.78
N LYS A 521 19.41 -19.85 21.65
CA LYS A 521 18.20 -19.09 21.97
C LYS A 521 17.04 -19.42 21.03
N ILE A 522 17.30 -19.54 19.73
CA ILE A 522 16.30 -19.93 18.73
C ILE A 522 15.78 -21.34 19.04
N LEU A 523 16.70 -22.28 19.34
CA LEU A 523 16.36 -23.66 19.68
C LEU A 523 15.55 -23.72 20.98
N TYR A 524 15.93 -22.96 22.01
CA TYR A 524 15.24 -22.90 23.30
C TYR A 524 13.83 -22.28 23.19
N ILE A 525 13.67 -21.19 22.43
CA ILE A 525 12.36 -20.55 22.19
C ILE A 525 11.45 -21.46 21.37
N LEU A 526 11.95 -22.10 20.32
CA LEU A 526 11.21 -23.08 19.53
C LEU A 526 10.82 -24.31 20.38
N TYR A 527 11.71 -24.78 21.25
CA TYR A 527 11.48 -25.90 22.17
C TYR A 527 10.39 -25.58 23.21
N PHE A 528 10.44 -24.39 23.82
CA PHE A 528 9.39 -23.92 24.75
C PHE A 528 8.03 -23.74 24.07
N PHE A 529 8.01 -23.26 22.82
CA PHE A 529 6.76 -23.09 22.05
C PHE A 529 6.05 -24.43 21.76
N VAL A 530 6.82 -25.53 21.62
CA VAL A 530 6.29 -26.88 21.40
C VAL A 530 5.77 -27.48 22.70
N LEU A 531 6.43 -27.22 23.84
CA LEU A 531 5.98 -27.71 25.15
C LEU A 531 4.70 -27.03 25.65
N ALA A 532 4.47 -25.76 25.30
CA ALA A 532 3.25 -25.03 25.67
C ALA A 532 1.95 -25.57 25.02
N LYS A 533 2.01 -26.60 24.15
CA LYS A 533 0.84 -27.19 23.48
C LYS A 533 0.70 -28.72 23.59
N ARG A 534 1.43 -29.40 24.49
CA ARG A 534 1.27 -30.84 24.70
C ARG A 534 0.92 -31.16 26.15
N LYS A 535 -0.37 -31.45 26.39
CA LYS A 535 -0.79 -32.42 27.41
C LYS A 535 -1.43 -33.57 26.65
N THR A 536 -1.00 -34.80 26.96
CA THR A 536 -1.49 -36.13 26.46
C THR A 536 -1.30 -36.39 24.96
N THR A 537 -0.73 -37.47 24.44
CA THR A 537 -0.37 -38.86 24.85
C THR A 537 0.74 -39.33 23.87
N GLY A 538 1.74 -40.12 24.28
CA GLY A 538 1.74 -41.58 24.10
C GLY A 538 2.59 -42.02 22.88
N GLU A 539 3.54 -42.92 23.10
CA GLU A 539 4.67 -43.33 22.25
C GLU A 539 4.34 -43.96 20.88
N ASP A 540 5.22 -43.76 19.89
CA ASP A 540 5.97 -44.84 19.20
C ASP A 540 6.80 -44.27 18.03
N SER A 541 8.09 -44.63 17.94
CA SER A 541 9.00 -44.18 16.87
C SER A 541 9.78 -45.36 16.30
N GLY A 542 9.37 -45.81 15.13
CA GLY A 542 10.05 -46.82 14.31
C GLY A 542 10.81 -46.18 13.14
N ASN A 543 12.06 -46.60 12.99
CA ASN A 543 13.04 -46.23 11.96
C ASN A 543 12.52 -46.11 10.52
N VAL A 544 12.79 -44.97 9.86
CA VAL A 544 13.04 -44.92 8.41
C VAL A 544 14.15 -43.89 8.13
N LEU A 545 15.39 -44.35 8.06
CA LEU A 545 16.56 -43.59 7.62
C LEU A 545 16.93 -44.05 6.20
N LYS A 546 16.63 -43.27 5.14
CA LYS A 546 17.34 -43.36 3.85
C LYS A 546 17.43 -42.02 3.10
N LYS A 547 18.68 -41.57 2.94
CA LYS A 547 19.28 -40.81 1.82
C LYS A 547 18.61 -39.50 1.37
N ILE A 548 19.15 -38.37 1.83
CA ILE A 548 19.07 -37.08 1.12
C ILE A 548 20.48 -36.72 0.68
N LYS A 549 20.66 -36.61 -0.66
CA LYS A 549 21.87 -36.11 -1.32
C LYS A 549 22.00 -34.61 -1.05
N ALA A 550 23.25 -34.16 -0.93
CA ALA A 550 23.72 -32.79 -0.68
C ALA A 550 22.79 -31.66 -1.18
N ASP A 551 22.37 -30.82 -0.23
CA ASP A 551 21.56 -29.61 -0.40
C ASP A 551 22.21 -28.62 -1.37
N THR A 552 21.73 -28.61 -2.61
CA THR A 552 21.63 -27.35 -3.36
C THR A 552 20.41 -26.65 -2.77
N SER A 553 20.54 -25.44 -2.22
CA SER A 553 19.40 -24.69 -1.68
C SER A 553 18.34 -24.51 -2.76
N LEU A 554 17.31 -25.36 -2.76
CA LEU A 554 16.28 -25.36 -3.81
C LEU A 554 15.40 -24.13 -3.64
N GLU A 555 15.63 -23.12 -4.48
CA GLU A 555 14.79 -21.92 -4.56
C GLU A 555 13.30 -22.31 -4.65
N HIS A 556 12.43 -21.52 -4.04
CA HIS A 556 10.99 -21.77 -4.15
C HIS A 556 10.54 -21.57 -5.61
N PRO A 557 9.57 -22.36 -6.10
CA PRO A 557 9.02 -22.18 -7.44
C PRO A 557 8.53 -20.76 -7.66
N ALA A 558 8.69 -20.22 -8.88
CA ALA A 558 8.18 -18.90 -9.22
C ALA A 558 6.66 -18.94 -9.44
N PHE A 559 5.95 -17.92 -8.95
CA PHE A 559 4.49 -17.82 -9.03
C PHE A 559 3.73 -18.98 -8.37
N TYR A 560 2.39 -18.95 -8.50
CA TYR A 560 1.47 -19.92 -7.94
C TYR A 560 0.32 -20.17 -8.92
N TYR A 561 -0.41 -21.27 -8.75
CA TYR A 561 -1.63 -21.56 -9.51
C TYR A 561 -2.87 -21.33 -8.64
N SER A 562 -3.86 -20.62 -9.17
CA SER A 562 -5.17 -20.55 -8.52
C SER A 562 -5.96 -21.81 -8.86
N ILE A 563 -6.41 -22.53 -7.83
CA ILE A 563 -7.19 -23.75 -8.02
C ILE A 563 -8.55 -23.46 -8.70
N HIS A 564 -9.15 -22.29 -8.42
CA HIS A 564 -10.41 -21.88 -9.05
C HIS A 564 -10.24 -21.57 -10.53
N ARG A 565 -9.13 -20.91 -10.91
CA ARG A 565 -8.86 -20.58 -12.32
C ARG A 565 -8.74 -21.82 -13.19
N HIS A 566 -8.15 -22.89 -12.66
CA HIS A 566 -7.92 -24.13 -13.37
C HIS A 566 -8.96 -25.21 -13.07
N SER A 567 -10.04 -24.85 -12.36
CA SER A 567 -11.16 -25.76 -12.12
C SER A 567 -11.85 -26.18 -13.42
N ILE A 568 -12.39 -27.39 -13.43
CA ILE A 568 -13.01 -27.99 -14.60
C ILE A 568 -14.51 -27.73 -14.50
N ARG A 569 -15.10 -27.18 -15.57
CA ARG A 569 -16.53 -26.89 -15.63
C ARG A 569 -17.33 -28.19 -15.47
N GLY A 570 -18.31 -28.19 -14.57
CA GLY A 570 -19.15 -29.36 -14.27
C GLY A 570 -18.53 -30.37 -13.29
N MET A 571 -17.39 -30.03 -12.67
CA MET A 571 -16.75 -30.82 -11.63
C MET A 571 -16.68 -30.05 -10.31
N ASN A 572 -16.96 -30.74 -9.21
CA ASN A 572 -16.72 -30.31 -7.84
C ASN A 572 -15.24 -30.45 -7.51
N MET A 573 -14.62 -29.30 -7.25
CA MET A 573 -13.20 -29.17 -6.91
C MET A 573 -12.89 -29.71 -5.51
N PRO A 574 -11.77 -30.41 -5.30
CA PRO A 574 -11.34 -30.82 -3.97
C PRO A 574 -11.09 -29.61 -3.06
N LYS A 575 -11.33 -29.76 -1.76
CA LYS A 575 -10.95 -28.76 -0.76
C LYS A 575 -9.45 -28.50 -0.84
N LEU A 576 -9.03 -27.23 -0.73
CA LEU A 576 -7.63 -26.81 -0.88
C LEU A 576 -6.65 -27.68 -0.07
N ASN A 577 -6.88 -27.88 1.22
CA ASN A 577 -6.00 -28.70 2.07
C ASN A 577 -5.83 -30.13 1.57
N LYS A 578 -6.91 -30.74 1.07
CA LYS A 578 -6.86 -32.10 0.52
C LYS A 578 -6.11 -32.12 -0.81
N PHE A 579 -6.29 -31.09 -1.62
CA PHE A 579 -5.57 -30.94 -2.87
C PHE A 579 -4.06 -30.74 -2.69
N LEU A 580 -3.63 -29.99 -1.66
CA LEU A 580 -2.20 -29.89 -1.31
C LEU A 580 -1.62 -31.26 -0.94
N GLN A 581 -2.38 -32.11 -0.23
CA GLN A 581 -1.98 -33.48 0.09
C GLN A 581 -1.82 -34.32 -1.17
N TYR A 582 -2.79 -34.29 -2.09
CA TYR A 582 -2.70 -35.03 -3.35
C TYR A 582 -1.48 -34.65 -4.20
N LEU A 583 -1.14 -33.36 -4.29
CA LEU A 583 0.07 -32.92 -4.97
C LEU A 583 1.34 -33.38 -4.25
N THR A 584 1.33 -33.38 -2.92
CA THR A 584 2.46 -33.89 -2.11
C THR A 584 2.64 -35.40 -2.29
N GLU A 585 1.54 -36.16 -2.31
CA GLU A 585 1.52 -37.61 -2.57
C GLU A 585 1.98 -37.95 -3.99
N ALA A 586 1.74 -37.06 -4.95
CA ALA A 586 2.27 -37.14 -6.31
C ALA A 586 3.77 -36.78 -6.42
N GLY A 587 4.42 -36.42 -5.30
CA GLY A 587 5.86 -36.17 -5.22
C GLY A 587 6.30 -34.73 -5.45
N PHE A 588 5.37 -33.77 -5.51
CA PHE A 588 5.69 -32.35 -5.73
C PHE A 588 5.90 -31.60 -4.42
N ARG A 589 6.76 -30.57 -4.45
CA ARG A 589 6.82 -29.55 -3.39
C ARG A 589 5.58 -28.69 -3.49
N VAL A 590 4.98 -28.38 -2.34
CA VAL A 590 3.70 -27.67 -2.30
C VAL A 590 3.62 -26.80 -1.06
N SER A 591 3.18 -25.56 -1.24
CA SER A 591 2.74 -24.70 -0.15
C SER A 591 1.50 -23.90 -0.52
N ARG A 592 0.83 -23.35 0.49
CA ARG A 592 -0.05 -22.20 0.28
C ARG A 592 0.80 -20.98 -0.09
N THR A 593 0.15 -19.95 -0.61
CA THR A 593 0.78 -18.65 -0.81
C THR A 593 -0.01 -17.55 -0.09
N HIS A 594 0.69 -16.55 0.44
CA HIS A 594 0.04 -15.36 1.00
C HIS A 594 -0.57 -14.46 -0.09
N PHE A 595 -0.13 -14.61 -1.35
CA PHE A 595 -0.61 -13.79 -2.46
C PHE A 595 -2.09 -14.07 -2.76
N ASP A 596 -2.53 -15.32 -2.74
CA ASP A 596 -3.91 -15.73 -3.02
C ASP A 596 -4.38 -16.78 -1.99
N PRO A 597 -5.49 -16.55 -1.27
CA PRO A 597 -6.06 -17.52 -0.33
C PRO A 597 -6.35 -18.90 -0.93
N THR A 598 -6.53 -18.97 -2.25
CA THR A 598 -6.82 -20.18 -3.04
C THR A 598 -5.64 -20.61 -3.91
N GLY A 599 -4.51 -19.91 -3.79
CA GLY A 599 -3.30 -20.15 -4.55
C GLY A 599 -2.47 -21.30 -3.98
N VAL A 600 -1.84 -22.05 -4.89
CA VAL A 600 -0.94 -23.16 -4.60
C VAL A 600 0.40 -22.89 -5.28
N ARG A 601 1.47 -22.78 -4.48
CA ARG A 601 2.84 -22.75 -5.00
C ARG A 601 3.36 -24.18 -5.07
N THR A 602 3.91 -24.57 -6.22
CA THR A 602 4.42 -25.92 -6.46
C THR A 602 5.43 -25.94 -7.58
N ASP A 603 6.32 -26.94 -7.57
CA ASP A 603 7.26 -27.24 -8.66
C ASP A 603 6.65 -28.10 -9.78
N ALA A 604 5.37 -28.52 -9.64
CA ALA A 604 4.63 -29.14 -10.72
C ALA A 604 4.42 -28.18 -11.90
N THR A 605 4.55 -28.69 -13.12
CA THR A 605 4.11 -27.98 -14.34
C THR A 605 2.59 -27.77 -14.32
N LEU A 606 2.07 -26.82 -15.10
CA LEU A 606 0.62 -26.61 -15.17
C LEU A 606 -0.13 -27.86 -15.66
N ALA A 607 0.48 -28.63 -16.56
CA ALA A 607 -0.07 -29.89 -17.06
C ALA A 607 -0.24 -30.91 -15.94
N GLN A 608 0.82 -31.15 -15.15
CA GLN A 608 0.80 -32.05 -14.00
C GLN A 608 -0.18 -31.56 -12.91
N PHE A 609 -0.21 -30.25 -12.64
CA PHE A 609 -1.16 -29.65 -11.71
C PHE A 609 -2.61 -29.93 -12.11
N LYS A 610 -2.94 -29.75 -13.40
CA LYS A 610 -4.27 -30.02 -13.95
C LYS A 610 -4.60 -31.50 -13.96
N GLU A 611 -3.65 -32.37 -14.23
CA GLU A 611 -3.84 -33.83 -14.19
C GLU A 611 -4.26 -34.29 -12.80
N VAL A 612 -3.52 -33.86 -11.76
CA VAL A 612 -3.87 -34.16 -10.35
C VAL A 612 -5.22 -33.54 -10.00
N LEU A 613 -5.50 -32.31 -10.42
CA LEU A 613 -6.78 -31.66 -10.15
C LEU A 613 -7.95 -32.42 -10.80
N THR A 614 -7.79 -32.87 -12.04
CA THR A 614 -8.79 -33.65 -12.79
C THR A 614 -9.06 -34.98 -12.10
N LYS A 615 -8.00 -35.70 -11.73
CA LYS A 615 -8.07 -37.02 -11.09
C LYS A 615 -8.90 -37.02 -9.80
N TYR A 616 -8.85 -35.93 -9.03
CA TYR A 616 -9.51 -35.84 -7.72
C TYR A 616 -10.72 -34.89 -7.68
N SER A 617 -11.18 -34.41 -8.84
CA SER A 617 -12.44 -33.67 -8.94
C SER A 617 -13.59 -34.64 -9.21
N VAL A 618 -14.78 -34.34 -8.66
CA VAL A 618 -15.95 -35.23 -8.74
C VAL A 618 -17.02 -34.59 -9.63
N PRO A 619 -17.70 -35.30 -10.55
CA PRO A 619 -18.79 -34.72 -11.33
C PRO A 619 -19.87 -34.08 -10.45
N THR A 620 -20.38 -32.92 -10.85
CA THR A 620 -21.42 -32.21 -10.09
C THR A 620 -22.75 -32.98 -10.03
N TYR A 621 -22.96 -33.97 -10.91
CA TYR A 621 -24.19 -34.76 -11.06
C TYR A 621 -24.09 -36.21 -10.56
N SER A 622 -23.30 -36.51 -9.53
CA SER A 622 -23.42 -37.84 -8.89
C SER A 622 -24.65 -37.86 -7.97
N SER A 623 -25.79 -38.27 -8.54
CA SER A 623 -27.00 -38.66 -7.81
C SER A 623 -26.70 -39.78 -6.82
N THR A 624 -27.22 -39.64 -5.60
CA THR A 624 -27.42 -40.69 -4.61
C THR A 624 -27.90 -42.00 -5.26
N PRO A 625 -27.32 -43.18 -4.97
CA PRO A 625 -27.92 -44.42 -5.38
C PRO A 625 -29.16 -44.65 -4.51
N GLN A 626 -30.35 -44.33 -5.03
CA GLN A 626 -31.57 -44.92 -4.52
C GLN A 626 -31.62 -46.38 -4.98
N SER A 627 -31.57 -47.27 -4.00
CA SER A 627 -31.97 -48.65 -4.13
C SER A 627 -33.43 -48.74 -4.57
N SER A 628 -33.67 -49.09 -5.83
CA SER A 628 -34.89 -49.80 -6.21
C SER A 628 -34.62 -50.65 -7.44
N ALA A 629 -34.44 -51.94 -7.18
CA ALA A 629 -34.62 -52.98 -8.16
C ALA A 629 -36.07 -52.91 -8.67
N VAL A 630 -36.27 -52.67 -9.96
CA VAL A 630 -37.38 -53.28 -10.72
C VAL A 630 -36.91 -53.53 -12.15
N SER A 631 -36.93 -54.80 -12.50
CA SER A 631 -36.83 -55.39 -13.83
C SER A 631 -37.95 -54.94 -14.77
N SER A 632 -37.63 -54.65 -16.03
CA SER A 632 -38.42 -55.15 -17.17
C SER A 632 -37.65 -55.03 -18.49
N GLU A 633 -37.70 -56.13 -19.23
CA GLU A 633 -37.08 -56.40 -20.52
C GLU A 633 -37.72 -55.67 -21.71
N ARG A 634 -37.02 -55.78 -22.86
CA ARG A 634 -37.46 -55.61 -24.27
C ARG A 634 -37.50 -54.14 -24.75
N ARG A 635 -36.99 -53.78 -25.93
CA ARG A 635 -36.81 -54.52 -27.19
C ARG A 635 -35.82 -53.76 -28.10
N GLN A 636 -35.22 -54.50 -29.02
CA GLN A 636 -34.29 -54.13 -30.09
C GLN A 636 -34.82 -53.09 -31.11
N THR A 637 -33.88 -52.55 -31.92
CA THR A 637 -34.00 -51.87 -33.24
C THR A 637 -34.61 -50.45 -33.21
N LEU A 638 -34.01 -49.41 -33.81
CA LEU A 638 -33.15 -49.25 -35.00
C LEU A 638 -32.00 -48.24 -34.75
#